data_AF-A0A449B061-F1
#
_entry.id   AF-A0A449B061-F1
#
_cell.length_a   1.000
_cell.length_b   1.000
_cell.length_c   1.000
_cell.angle_alpha   90.00
_cell.angle_beta   90.00
_cell.angle_gamma   90.00
#
_symmetry.space_group_name_H-M   'P 1'
#
loop_
_entity.id
_entity.type
_entity.pdbx_description
1 polymer ?
#
loop_
_entity_poly.entity_id
_entity_poly.type
_entity_poly.pdbx_seq_one_letter_code
_entity_poly.pdbx_strand_id
1 'polypeptide(L)'
;MKKFSHKWFLGGVALLGLASLTATLIGYKVKTPFKPSFYNYKSYMSDDNQDYLRQEFDYKAFDEINQFTNALINHKTVGGIGSDFLAASLIQKKLLKKIDYGILFRDPEFLKIPKNSLQRRKLTKLALRLILRPEVWSHLETYNNYLFVIDKKGDPVIDPLTNKPKRITSTFTDSNNNEVEVNDEFWEYFLPYYSQDMVVAYNLLKQDMNNANYVIQKMKEQNKETWNLDDFPEISKKVEPLKNIDWLNSQKISGSESLIDLVNILNTLKTKGYNNWTITDALRDNMLYGSSYWKKANGDRTANDFTGKVEPKTYRELIDSFTDLIHDGTGYYVTDSNHINFKGDGLELLNNLINLSRSDARAAIMYNGDALDAYYGNDNLPGWAIDGSTRSIKPKHNLLLIDGLVFSSNNSDESNDRYLQNLAESVYSNFQAEFELLKDQLYNEVENDFNTQIQQKFVEHRLANLWEEIKLQNWVDNLELPENSQQELASLVTKYRAKIDLSKPENQNYFDKFYSLRNQHQLFLNGENPNDVDLSQRINYLPTILKEYLATSKQALINQIKEQLIQKANDQEKAIELDSLDFEDTVLLTIFNNFISENSDYFDEFIQDSNELESAIVNILARSIAFLDVEGDQTLADHLDINNFSYINYVPTQNVDYELILRNYFASPSEGHDPEAIGIYEINNSKNVIHEAIMPINDQLQSKVTTYYFAKTKS
;
A
#
# COMPACT_ATOMS: atom_id res chain seq x y z
N MET A 1 14.47 33.68 76.37
CA MET A 1 15.11 33.22 75.11
C MET A 1 14.44 31.97 74.50
N LYS A 2 13.10 31.90 74.32
CA LYS A 2 12.43 30.69 73.78
C LYS A 2 11.25 30.95 72.81
N LYS A 3 11.31 32.02 72.02
CA LYS A 3 10.32 32.27 70.94
C LYS A 3 10.92 32.44 69.54
N PHE A 4 12.25 32.34 69.41
CA PHE A 4 12.95 32.53 68.13
C PHE A 4 13.27 31.22 67.39
N SER A 5 13.16 30.03 68.01
CA SER A 5 13.56 28.77 67.36
C SER A 5 12.48 28.11 66.50
N HIS A 6 11.20 28.36 66.77
CA HIS A 6 10.10 27.65 66.08
C HIS A 6 9.86 28.17 64.65
N LYS A 7 10.04 29.48 64.42
CA LYS A 7 9.88 30.07 63.07
C LYS A 7 11.00 29.67 62.11
N TRP A 8 12.24 29.57 62.60
CA TRP A 8 13.38 29.08 61.81
C TRP A 8 13.30 27.58 61.53
N PHE A 9 12.79 26.79 62.48
CA PHE A 9 12.55 25.36 62.27
C PHE A 9 11.43 25.12 61.23
N LEU A 10 10.30 25.83 61.34
CA LEU A 10 9.20 25.75 60.36
C LEU A 10 9.62 26.26 58.97
N GLY A 11 10.43 27.33 58.91
CA GLY A 11 11.01 27.82 57.66
C GLY A 11 12.00 26.84 57.02
N GLY A 12 12.84 26.18 57.83
CA GLY A 12 13.78 25.16 57.37
C GLY A 12 13.10 23.88 56.86
N VAL A 13 12.04 23.42 57.54
CA VAL A 13 11.22 22.28 57.10
C VAL A 13 10.46 22.60 55.81
N ALA A 14 9.91 23.82 55.67
CA ALA A 14 9.26 24.26 54.44
C ALA A 14 10.23 24.35 53.24
N LEU A 15 11.45 24.86 53.47
CA LEU A 15 12.51 24.91 52.45
C LEU A 15 12.99 23.51 52.04
N LEU A 16 13.16 22.60 52.99
CA LEU A 16 13.51 21.21 52.72
C LEU A 16 12.40 20.47 51.96
N GLY A 17 11.13 20.72 52.30
CA GLY A 17 9.98 20.17 51.58
C GLY A 17 9.87 20.71 50.15
N LEU A 18 10.13 22.01 49.94
CA LEU A 18 10.19 22.60 48.59
C LEU A 18 11.36 22.04 47.78
N ALA A 19 12.55 21.95 48.37
CA ALA A 19 13.72 21.39 47.71
C ALA A 19 13.52 19.90 47.35
N SER A 20 12.88 19.10 48.22
CA SER A 20 12.57 17.70 47.91
C SER A 20 11.54 17.62 46.79
N LEU A 21 10.48 18.44 46.82
CA LEU A 21 9.46 18.45 45.77
C LEU A 21 10.05 18.86 44.41
N THR A 22 10.92 19.87 44.39
CA THR A 22 11.64 20.29 43.17
C THR A 22 12.60 19.20 42.70
N ALA A 23 13.36 18.56 43.59
CA ALA A 23 14.25 17.46 43.24
C ALA A 23 13.48 16.23 42.72
N THR A 24 12.31 15.92 43.28
CA THR A 24 11.41 14.86 42.80
C THR A 24 10.83 15.23 41.44
N LEU A 25 10.39 16.46 41.21
CA LEU A 25 9.89 16.92 39.90
C LEU A 25 10.98 16.94 38.83
N ILE A 26 12.20 17.37 39.16
CA ILE A 26 13.36 17.31 38.27
C ILE A 26 13.73 15.85 38.01
N GLY A 27 13.82 15.01 39.04
CA GLY A 27 14.11 13.58 38.91
C GLY A 27 13.06 12.84 38.08
N TYR A 28 11.78 13.21 38.23
CA TYR A 28 10.69 12.70 37.40
C TYR A 28 10.85 13.17 35.95
N LYS A 29 11.04 14.47 35.71
CA LYS A 29 11.21 15.03 34.35
C LYS A 29 12.48 14.51 33.63
N VAL A 30 13.53 14.20 34.37
CA VAL A 30 14.75 13.56 33.83
C VAL A 30 14.49 12.08 33.49
N LYS A 31 13.64 11.39 34.26
CA LYS A 31 13.25 10.00 33.98
C LYS A 31 12.16 9.86 32.93
N THR A 32 11.33 10.88 32.73
CA THR A 32 10.25 10.93 31.75
C THR A 32 10.42 12.16 30.86
N PRO A 33 11.35 12.14 29.88
CA PRO A 33 11.51 13.24 28.95
C PRO A 33 10.18 13.51 28.24
N PHE A 34 9.93 14.78 27.94
CA PHE A 34 8.74 15.17 27.18
C PHE A 34 8.81 14.53 25.79
N LYS A 35 7.80 13.73 25.45
CA LYS A 35 7.65 13.14 24.12
C LYS A 35 6.71 14.02 23.29
N PRO A 36 7.18 14.56 22.16
CA PRO A 36 6.32 15.29 21.25
C PRO A 36 5.34 14.33 20.57
N SER A 37 4.17 14.84 20.22
CA SER A 37 3.15 14.00 19.58
C SER A 37 3.43 13.80 18.09
N PHE A 38 3.30 12.56 17.63
CA PHE A 38 3.29 12.17 16.22
C PHE A 38 1.88 11.66 15.89
N TYR A 39 1.27 12.16 14.82
CA TYR A 39 -0.11 11.82 14.46
C TYR A 39 -0.15 10.89 13.25
N ASN A 40 -1.01 9.87 13.29
CA ASN A 40 -1.27 9.00 12.16
C ASN A 40 -2.77 8.65 12.09
N TYR A 41 -3.24 8.18 10.94
CA TYR A 41 -4.56 7.59 10.84
C TYR A 41 -4.64 6.32 11.71
N LYS A 42 -5.84 6.01 12.20
CA LYS A 42 -6.10 4.79 12.94
C LYS A 42 -5.83 3.56 12.06
N SER A 43 -5.20 2.54 12.63
CA SER A 43 -4.84 1.28 11.95
C SER A 43 -3.96 1.45 10.70
N TYR A 44 -3.10 2.49 10.69
CA TYR A 44 -2.28 2.88 9.52
C TYR A 44 -0.76 2.71 9.78
N MET A 45 -0.41 1.85 10.75
CA MET A 45 0.97 1.49 11.10
C MET A 45 0.96 0.25 11.98
N SER A 46 1.82 -0.73 11.72
CA SER A 46 1.93 -1.93 12.55
C SER A 46 2.39 -1.61 13.98
N ASP A 47 2.06 -2.49 14.93
CA ASP A 47 2.38 -2.27 16.34
C ASP A 47 3.90 -2.19 16.57
N ASP A 48 4.72 -2.95 15.84
CA ASP A 48 6.18 -2.88 15.92
C ASP A 48 6.71 -1.50 15.52
N ASN A 49 6.21 -0.95 14.41
CA ASN A 49 6.56 0.40 13.98
C ASN A 49 6.07 1.46 14.97
N GLN A 50 4.86 1.28 15.51
CA GLN A 50 4.34 2.18 16.55
C GLN A 50 5.20 2.13 17.81
N ASP A 51 5.63 0.94 18.25
CA ASP A 51 6.48 0.77 19.42
C ASP A 51 7.87 1.37 19.22
N TYR A 52 8.43 1.22 18.02
CA TYR A 52 9.66 1.89 17.62
C TYR A 52 9.51 3.42 17.70
N LEU A 53 8.42 3.99 17.16
CA LEU A 53 8.15 5.43 17.28
C LEU A 53 7.89 5.85 18.74
N ARG A 54 7.15 5.07 19.52
CA ARG A 54 6.83 5.39 20.92
C ARG A 54 8.07 5.51 21.80
N GLN A 55 9.24 5.02 21.38
CA GLN A 55 10.50 5.26 22.10
C GLN A 55 10.79 6.77 22.22
N GLU A 56 10.59 7.53 21.14
CA GLU A 56 10.87 8.97 21.07
C GLU A 56 9.61 9.85 21.04
N PHE A 57 8.44 9.29 20.67
CA PHE A 57 7.21 10.03 20.42
C PHE A 57 6.04 9.64 21.33
N ASP A 58 5.09 10.57 21.45
CA ASP A 58 3.72 10.29 21.90
C ASP A 58 2.86 10.02 20.65
N TYR A 59 2.81 8.75 20.21
CA TYR A 59 2.07 8.34 19.02
C TYR A 59 0.56 8.48 19.25
N LYS A 60 -0.13 9.18 18.33
CA LYS A 60 -1.57 9.44 18.39
C LYS A 60 -2.25 9.04 17.09
N ALA A 61 -3.29 8.23 17.21
CA ALA A 61 -4.22 7.98 16.13
C ALA A 61 -5.28 9.08 16.06
N PHE A 62 -5.74 9.44 14.85
CA PHE A 62 -6.89 10.30 14.65
C PHE A 62 -7.90 9.68 13.68
N ASP A 63 -9.19 9.97 13.92
CA ASP A 63 -10.30 9.52 13.07
C ASP A 63 -10.61 10.51 11.94
N GLU A 64 -10.35 11.80 12.17
CA GLU A 64 -10.67 12.87 11.23
C GLU A 64 -9.43 13.72 10.90
N ILE A 65 -9.20 13.97 9.61
CA ILE A 65 -8.07 14.76 9.08
C ILE A 65 -7.93 16.16 9.73
N ASN A 66 -9.05 16.72 10.19
CA ASN A 66 -9.08 18.02 10.86
C ASN A 66 -8.36 17.98 12.23
N GLN A 67 -8.30 16.83 12.90
CA GLN A 67 -7.61 16.70 14.19
C GLN A 67 -6.10 16.92 14.03
N PHE A 68 -5.48 16.30 13.02
CA PHE A 68 -4.07 16.50 12.71
C PHE A 68 -3.78 17.94 12.27
N THR A 69 -4.61 18.49 11.37
CA THR A 69 -4.51 19.89 10.92
C THR A 69 -4.56 20.87 12.09
N ASN A 70 -5.51 20.68 13.01
CA ASN A 70 -5.65 21.50 14.21
C ASN A 70 -4.45 21.32 15.15
N ALA A 71 -3.88 20.13 15.25
CA ALA A 71 -2.68 19.90 16.04
C ALA A 71 -1.46 20.67 15.46
N LEU A 72 -1.29 20.69 14.14
CA LEU A 72 -0.24 21.47 13.47
C LEU A 72 -0.41 22.98 13.69
N ILE A 73 -1.63 23.50 13.48
CA ILE A 73 -1.95 24.92 13.65
C ILE A 73 -1.71 25.37 15.11
N ASN A 74 -2.08 24.53 16.08
CA ASN A 74 -1.95 24.84 17.50
C ASN A 74 -0.57 24.47 18.09
N HIS A 75 0.41 24.09 17.26
CA HIS A 75 1.76 23.70 17.69
C HIS A 75 1.78 22.54 18.68
N LYS A 76 0.82 21.60 18.55
CA LYS A 76 0.66 20.43 19.43
C LYS A 76 1.24 19.14 18.85
N THR A 77 1.71 19.16 17.62
CA THR A 77 2.32 18.01 16.95
C THR A 77 3.60 18.44 16.26
N VAL A 78 4.57 17.53 16.22
CA VAL A 78 5.80 17.73 15.46
C VAL A 78 5.67 17.25 14.02
N GLY A 79 4.75 16.34 13.75
CA GLY A 79 4.58 15.80 12.42
C GLY A 79 3.59 14.65 12.43
N GLY A 80 3.48 13.99 11.30
CA GLY A 80 2.57 12.88 11.15
C GLY A 80 2.40 12.48 9.71
N ILE A 81 1.55 11.48 9.52
CA ILE A 81 1.06 11.08 8.21
C ILE A 81 -0.21 11.89 7.91
N GLY A 82 -0.28 12.46 6.70
CA GLY A 82 -1.48 13.13 6.21
C GLY A 82 -1.56 13.09 4.69
N SER A 83 -2.69 13.53 4.15
CA SER A 83 -2.92 13.49 2.71
C SER A 83 -2.16 14.58 1.95
N ASP A 84 -1.77 14.23 0.73
CA ASP A 84 -1.11 15.08 -0.26
C ASP A 84 -1.79 16.46 -0.46
N PHE A 85 -3.10 16.48 -0.71
CA PHE A 85 -3.86 17.72 -0.97
C PHE A 85 -3.91 18.63 0.26
N LEU A 86 -3.97 18.04 1.46
CA LEU A 86 -3.91 18.79 2.71
C LEU A 86 -2.51 19.36 2.92
N ALA A 87 -1.47 18.55 2.69
CA ALA A 87 -0.09 18.99 2.77
C ALA A 87 0.17 20.19 1.85
N ALA A 88 -0.34 20.18 0.61
CA ALA A 88 -0.23 21.32 -0.30
C ALA A 88 -0.82 22.60 0.29
N SER A 89 -2.03 22.53 0.89
CA SER A 89 -2.63 23.67 1.60
C SER A 89 -1.81 24.11 2.82
N LEU A 90 -1.19 23.19 3.55
CA LEU A 90 -0.37 23.52 4.73
C LEU A 90 0.97 24.16 4.35
N ILE A 91 1.56 23.78 3.21
CA ILE A 91 2.76 24.44 2.64
C ILE A 91 2.45 25.89 2.29
N GLN A 92 1.33 26.15 1.61
CA GLN A 92 0.91 27.53 1.28
C GLN A 92 0.77 28.41 2.53
N LYS A 93 0.34 27.82 3.65
CA LYS A 93 0.22 28.48 4.96
C LYS A 93 1.53 28.55 5.75
N LYS A 94 2.64 28.01 5.23
CA LYS A 94 3.95 27.91 5.89
C LYS A 94 3.89 27.13 7.22
N LEU A 95 3.00 26.14 7.29
CA LEU A 95 2.84 25.28 8.47
C LEU A 95 3.70 24.02 8.39
N LEU A 96 4.24 23.70 7.21
CA LEU A 96 5.13 22.57 7.01
C LEU A 96 6.58 23.01 6.80
N LYS A 97 7.51 22.16 7.23
CA LYS A 97 8.94 22.31 7.05
C LYS A 97 9.44 21.39 5.94
N LYS A 98 10.55 21.78 5.30
CA LYS A 98 11.24 20.90 4.37
C LYS A 98 11.84 19.68 5.07
N ILE A 99 11.80 18.54 4.40
CA ILE A 99 12.34 17.27 4.86
C ILE A 99 13.84 17.22 4.54
N ASP A 100 14.65 16.82 5.53
CA ASP A 100 16.06 16.55 5.30
C ASP A 100 16.29 15.07 4.94
N TYR A 101 16.11 14.75 3.67
CA TYR A 101 16.31 13.40 3.14
C TYR A 101 17.70 12.82 3.39
N GLY A 102 18.72 13.65 3.63
CA GLY A 102 20.06 13.14 3.93
C GLY A 102 20.13 12.31 5.20
N ILE A 103 19.18 12.51 6.11
CA ILE A 103 19.07 11.74 7.35
C ILE A 103 18.43 10.38 7.06
N LEU A 104 17.44 10.33 6.18
CA LEU A 104 16.81 9.08 5.73
C LEU A 104 17.80 8.20 4.96
N PHE A 105 18.64 8.82 4.13
CA PHE A 105 19.68 8.10 3.38
C PHE A 105 20.83 7.59 4.24
N ARG A 106 21.00 8.12 5.47
CA ARG A 106 22.06 7.74 6.43
C ARG A 106 23.49 7.74 5.85
N ASP A 107 23.74 8.50 4.78
CA ASP A 107 25.02 8.52 4.08
C ASP A 107 25.94 9.64 4.61
N PRO A 108 27.11 9.32 5.20
CA PRO A 108 28.00 10.33 5.78
C PRO A 108 28.59 11.32 4.78
N GLU A 109 28.82 10.91 3.52
CA GLU A 109 29.38 11.80 2.50
C GLU A 109 28.33 12.80 2.01
N PHE A 110 27.08 12.35 1.85
CA PHE A 110 25.95 13.18 1.50
C PHE A 110 25.66 14.23 2.57
N LEU A 111 25.72 13.85 3.85
CA LEU A 111 25.51 14.77 4.98
C LEU A 111 26.55 15.90 5.05
N LYS A 112 27.74 15.73 4.45
CA LYS A 112 28.75 16.80 4.32
C LYS A 112 28.37 17.87 3.30
N ILE A 113 27.47 17.58 2.36
CA ILE A 113 26.98 18.55 1.38
C ILE A 113 26.03 19.51 2.11
N PRO A 114 26.19 20.85 2.01
CA PRO A 114 25.32 21.80 2.71
C PRO A 114 23.83 21.57 2.45
N LYS A 115 22.98 21.65 3.49
CA LYS A 115 21.52 21.41 3.40
C LYS A 115 20.87 22.29 2.31
N ASN A 116 21.36 23.50 2.11
CA ASN A 116 20.89 24.48 1.14
C ASN A 116 21.71 24.50 -0.18
N SER A 117 22.39 23.41 -0.55
CA SER A 117 23.11 23.32 -1.83
C SER A 117 22.23 22.81 -2.98
N LEU A 118 22.37 23.39 -4.18
CA LEU A 118 21.73 22.88 -5.39
C LEU A 118 22.17 21.44 -5.71
N GLN A 119 23.41 21.07 -5.36
CA GLN A 119 23.92 19.71 -5.54
C GLN A 119 23.13 18.71 -4.70
N ARG A 120 22.92 19.02 -3.40
CA ARG A 120 22.16 18.17 -2.48
C ARG A 120 20.71 18.01 -2.95
N ARG A 121 20.09 19.12 -3.36
CA ARG A 121 18.73 19.12 -3.92
C ARG A 121 18.62 18.25 -5.17
N LYS A 122 19.55 18.39 -6.13
CA LYS A 122 19.57 17.60 -7.36
C LYS A 122 19.70 16.10 -7.05
N LEU A 123 20.66 15.71 -6.22
CA LEU A 123 20.89 14.31 -5.87
C LEU A 123 19.70 13.70 -5.11
N THR A 124 19.09 14.45 -4.19
CA THR A 124 17.86 14.02 -3.50
C THR A 124 16.73 13.75 -4.50
N LYS A 125 16.50 14.68 -5.44
CA LYS A 125 15.48 14.53 -6.47
C LYS A 125 15.72 13.30 -7.35
N LEU A 126 16.98 13.03 -7.71
CA LEU A 126 17.33 11.83 -8.49
C LEU A 126 17.09 10.55 -7.69
N ALA A 127 17.44 10.52 -6.41
CA ALA A 127 17.17 9.40 -5.52
C ALA A 127 15.67 9.12 -5.40
N LEU A 128 14.87 10.13 -5.09
CA LEU A 128 13.42 9.94 -4.95
C LEU A 128 12.75 9.51 -6.26
N ARG A 129 13.21 10.01 -7.42
CA ARG A 129 12.73 9.55 -8.74
C ARG A 129 13.02 8.09 -9.01
N LEU A 130 14.11 7.56 -8.45
CA LEU A 130 14.52 6.17 -8.61
C LEU A 130 13.75 5.26 -7.65
N ILE A 131 13.65 5.68 -6.38
CA ILE A 131 13.04 4.96 -5.26
C ILE A 131 11.52 4.89 -5.38
N LEU A 132 10.87 6.01 -5.67
CA LEU A 132 9.41 6.07 -5.72
C LEU A 132 8.89 5.49 -7.03
N ARG A 133 7.69 4.89 -6.95
CA ARG A 133 6.96 4.42 -8.13
C ARG A 133 6.75 5.56 -9.14
N PRO A 134 6.80 5.29 -10.46
CA PRO A 134 6.57 6.30 -11.50
C PRO A 134 5.24 7.05 -11.35
N GLU A 135 4.16 6.34 -11.03
CA GLU A 135 2.83 6.93 -10.86
C GLU A 135 2.80 7.89 -9.67
N VAL A 136 3.42 7.50 -8.56
CA VAL A 136 3.57 8.32 -7.35
C VAL A 136 4.39 9.57 -7.64
N TRP A 137 5.55 9.42 -8.29
CA TRP A 137 6.40 10.57 -8.63
C TRP A 137 5.67 11.57 -9.53
N SER A 138 5.03 11.07 -10.60
CA SER A 138 4.22 11.89 -11.51
C SER A 138 3.12 12.64 -10.76
N HIS A 139 2.45 11.96 -9.82
CA HIS A 139 1.41 12.54 -8.98
C HIS A 139 1.93 13.68 -8.09
N LEU A 140 3.07 13.49 -7.41
CA LEU A 140 3.71 14.55 -6.62
C LEU A 140 4.06 15.78 -7.48
N GLU A 141 4.51 15.56 -8.72
CA GLU A 141 4.84 16.67 -9.63
C GLU A 141 3.62 17.50 -9.99
N THR A 142 2.42 16.92 -10.03
CA THR A 142 1.19 17.69 -10.25
C THR A 142 0.96 18.72 -9.15
N TYR A 143 1.32 18.40 -7.90
CA TYR A 143 1.17 19.30 -6.75
C TYR A 143 2.10 20.50 -6.78
N ASN A 144 3.19 20.42 -7.54
CA ASN A 144 4.05 21.57 -7.76
C ASN A 144 3.21 22.75 -8.24
N ASN A 145 2.20 22.56 -9.10
CA ASN A 145 1.35 23.63 -9.62
C ASN A 145 0.57 24.41 -8.55
N TYR A 146 0.39 23.86 -7.35
CA TYR A 146 -0.32 24.50 -6.25
C TYR A 146 0.61 25.17 -5.21
N LEU A 147 1.93 25.13 -5.40
CA LEU A 147 2.87 25.79 -4.48
C LEU A 147 3.07 27.26 -4.82
N PHE A 148 2.12 28.09 -4.38
CA PHE A 148 2.13 29.54 -4.55
C PHE A 148 1.86 30.27 -3.23
N VAL A 149 2.29 31.53 -3.17
CA VAL A 149 2.07 32.41 -2.03
C VAL A 149 0.60 32.81 -1.98
N ILE A 150 -0.02 32.71 -0.81
CA ILE A 150 -1.40 33.13 -0.55
C ILE A 150 -1.44 34.39 0.33
N ASP A 151 -2.50 35.19 0.19
CA ASP A 151 -2.77 36.35 1.04
C ASP A 151 -3.49 35.96 2.35
N LYS A 152 -3.89 36.95 3.16
CA LYS A 152 -4.59 36.71 4.43
C LYS A 152 -5.99 36.10 4.27
N LYS A 153 -6.58 36.16 3.08
CA LYS A 153 -7.88 35.56 2.75
C LYS A 153 -7.71 34.15 2.18
N GLY A 154 -6.47 33.74 1.88
CA GLY A 154 -6.17 32.48 1.24
C GLY A 154 -6.27 32.54 -0.29
N ASP A 155 -6.23 33.74 -0.87
CA ASP A 155 -6.24 33.93 -2.32
C ASP A 155 -4.79 33.96 -2.87
N PRO A 156 -4.52 33.40 -4.06
CA PRO A 156 -3.18 33.44 -4.66
C PRO A 156 -2.69 34.88 -4.86
N VAL A 157 -1.47 35.18 -4.42
CA VAL A 157 -0.80 36.45 -4.71
C VAL A 157 -0.32 36.43 -6.15
N ILE A 158 -0.81 37.36 -6.98
CA ILE A 158 -0.44 37.43 -8.41
C ILE A 158 0.86 38.22 -8.59
N ASP A 159 1.78 37.66 -9.36
CA ASP A 159 2.99 38.34 -9.83
C ASP A 159 2.61 39.36 -10.92
N PRO A 160 2.91 40.66 -10.73
CA PRO A 160 2.51 41.71 -11.67
C PRO A 160 3.22 41.62 -13.04
N LEU A 161 4.37 40.95 -13.13
CA LEU A 161 5.14 40.80 -14.37
C LEU A 161 4.61 39.66 -15.24
N THR A 162 4.23 38.54 -14.61
CA THR A 162 3.80 37.33 -15.33
C THR A 162 2.29 37.15 -15.38
N ASN A 163 1.55 37.89 -14.55
CA ASN A 163 0.11 37.72 -14.33
C ASN A 163 -0.26 36.26 -13.95
N LYS A 164 0.64 35.59 -13.23
CA LYS A 164 0.45 34.23 -12.69
C LYS A 164 0.59 34.24 -11.16
N PRO A 165 0.07 33.24 -10.44
CA PRO A 165 0.35 33.08 -9.01
C PRO A 165 1.85 33.07 -8.72
N LYS A 166 2.29 33.91 -7.78
CA LYS A 166 3.67 33.98 -7.32
C LYS A 166 4.04 32.67 -6.62
N ARG A 167 5.05 31.99 -7.13
CA ARG A 167 5.55 30.70 -6.62
C ARG A 167 6.16 30.84 -5.23
N ILE A 168 6.09 29.76 -4.44
CA ILE A 168 6.92 29.61 -3.24
C ILE A 168 8.35 29.27 -3.70
N THR A 169 9.33 29.95 -3.12
CA THR A 169 10.73 29.86 -3.50
C THR A 169 11.62 29.73 -2.26
N SER A 170 12.78 29.09 -2.45
CA SER A 170 13.86 29.00 -1.47
C SER A 170 15.20 29.38 -2.09
N THR A 171 16.10 29.88 -1.26
CA THR A 171 17.47 30.22 -1.66
C THR A 171 18.41 29.04 -1.48
N PHE A 172 19.13 28.68 -2.53
CA PHE A 172 20.16 27.64 -2.54
C PHE A 172 21.51 28.21 -2.96
N THR A 173 22.61 27.52 -2.65
CA THR A 173 23.94 27.84 -3.15
C THR A 173 24.30 26.97 -4.35
N ASP A 174 24.81 27.58 -5.43
CA ASP A 174 25.38 26.87 -6.59
C ASP A 174 26.80 26.34 -6.30
N SER A 175 27.42 25.69 -7.29
CA SER A 175 28.79 25.16 -7.19
C SER A 175 29.87 26.24 -7.01
N ASN A 176 29.54 27.51 -7.25
CA ASN A 176 30.40 28.67 -7.06
C ASN A 176 30.06 29.46 -5.78
N ASN A 177 29.20 28.90 -4.90
CA ASN A 177 28.68 29.55 -3.69
C ASN A 177 27.83 30.82 -3.95
N ASN A 178 27.25 30.98 -5.15
CA ASN A 178 26.28 32.05 -5.40
C ASN A 178 24.90 31.63 -4.88
N GLU A 179 24.17 32.58 -4.28
CA GLU A 179 22.77 32.39 -3.92
C GLU A 179 21.87 32.41 -5.16
N VAL A 180 21.04 31.38 -5.29
CA VAL A 180 20.09 31.18 -6.38
C VAL A 180 18.71 30.92 -5.79
N GLU A 181 17.73 31.70 -6.21
CA GLU A 181 16.33 31.48 -5.86
C GLU A 181 15.73 30.42 -6.78
N VAL A 182 15.16 29.36 -6.20
CA VAL A 182 14.56 28.24 -6.92
C VAL A 182 13.14 28.04 -6.43
N ASN A 183 12.23 27.69 -7.35
CA ASN A 183 10.87 27.29 -6.98
C ASN A 183 10.91 26.03 -6.14
N ASP A 184 10.17 26.06 -5.05
CA ASP A 184 9.97 24.88 -4.22
C ASP A 184 9.13 23.82 -4.97
N GLU A 185 9.46 22.57 -4.70
CA GLU A 185 8.76 21.38 -5.17
C GLU A 185 8.10 20.63 -4.01
N PHE A 186 7.01 19.92 -4.29
CA PHE A 186 6.15 19.31 -3.28
C PHE A 186 6.86 18.24 -2.45
N TRP A 187 7.69 17.41 -3.10
CA TRP A 187 8.52 16.42 -2.42
C TRP A 187 9.46 17.05 -1.38
N GLU A 188 9.81 18.34 -1.48
CA GLU A 188 10.67 18.96 -0.47
C GLU A 188 9.99 19.02 0.91
N TYR A 189 8.67 18.86 0.99
CA TYR A 189 7.85 18.97 2.20
C TYR A 189 7.05 17.71 2.55
N PHE A 190 6.99 16.75 1.63
CA PHE A 190 6.10 15.59 1.71
C PHE A 190 6.83 14.35 1.23
N LEU A 191 6.91 13.34 2.11
CA LEU A 191 7.45 12.03 1.75
C LEU A 191 6.31 11.01 1.68
N PRO A 192 6.02 10.43 0.51
CA PRO A 192 4.98 9.42 0.36
C PRO A 192 5.16 8.24 1.31
N TYR A 193 4.05 7.65 1.72
CA TYR A 193 4.02 6.45 2.55
C TYR A 193 3.23 5.36 1.82
N TYR A 194 1.91 5.51 1.73
CA TYR A 194 1.02 4.62 0.98
C TYR A 194 0.21 5.38 -0.06
N SER A 195 -0.15 4.66 -1.13
CA SER A 195 -1.11 5.11 -2.13
C SER A 195 -2.34 4.23 -2.15
N GLN A 196 -3.47 4.83 -2.52
CA GLN A 196 -4.77 4.18 -2.55
C GLN A 196 -5.55 4.66 -3.77
N ASP A 197 -6.36 3.75 -4.31
CA ASP A 197 -7.45 4.09 -5.21
C ASP A 197 -8.76 3.50 -4.67
N MET A 198 -9.88 3.84 -5.32
CA MET A 198 -11.19 3.36 -4.88
C MET A 198 -11.65 2.18 -5.72
N VAL A 199 -12.38 1.29 -5.06
CA VAL A 199 -13.11 0.18 -5.69
C VAL A 199 -14.56 0.16 -5.22
N VAL A 200 -15.41 -0.44 -6.06
CA VAL A 200 -16.72 -0.91 -5.63
C VAL A 200 -16.60 -2.39 -5.28
N ALA A 201 -16.64 -2.72 -3.99
CA ALA A 201 -16.59 -4.08 -3.49
C ALA A 201 -18.01 -4.63 -3.25
N TYR A 202 -18.21 -5.94 -3.41
CA TYR A 202 -19.48 -6.59 -3.15
C TYR A 202 -19.27 -8.02 -2.69
N ASN A 203 -20.10 -8.46 -1.72
CA ASN A 203 -20.00 -9.79 -1.16
C ASN A 203 -20.95 -10.76 -1.88
N LEU A 204 -20.38 -11.78 -2.51
CA LEU A 204 -21.06 -12.78 -3.33
C LEU A 204 -22.15 -13.53 -2.55
N LEU A 205 -21.92 -13.78 -1.26
CA LEU A 205 -22.83 -14.54 -0.40
C LEU A 205 -24.01 -13.70 0.10
N LYS A 206 -23.86 -12.37 0.14
CA LYS A 206 -24.86 -11.45 0.71
C LYS A 206 -25.86 -10.93 -0.33
N GLN A 207 -25.67 -11.29 -1.60
CA GLN A 207 -26.68 -11.11 -2.64
C GLN A 207 -28.00 -11.79 -2.25
N ASP A 208 -27.91 -13.02 -1.70
CA ASP A 208 -28.99 -13.74 -1.05
C ASP A 208 -28.55 -14.23 0.33
N MET A 209 -29.10 -13.64 1.39
CA MET A 209 -28.74 -13.97 2.77
C MET A 209 -28.96 -15.46 3.14
N ASN A 210 -29.73 -16.22 2.37
CA ASN A 210 -29.82 -17.67 2.56
C ASN A 210 -28.48 -18.38 2.30
N ASN A 211 -27.68 -17.89 1.34
CA ASN A 211 -26.35 -18.43 1.06
C ASN A 211 -25.40 -18.13 2.23
N ALA A 212 -25.38 -16.88 2.71
CA ALA A 212 -24.58 -16.50 3.87
C ALA A 212 -24.96 -17.30 5.13
N ASN A 213 -26.25 -17.47 5.41
CA ASN A 213 -26.74 -18.26 6.55
C ASN A 213 -26.36 -19.74 6.44
N TYR A 214 -26.42 -20.31 5.23
CA TYR A 214 -25.99 -21.69 4.98
C TYR A 214 -24.51 -21.89 5.30
N VAL A 215 -23.65 -20.99 4.80
CA VAL A 215 -22.21 -21.01 5.06
C VAL A 215 -21.94 -20.91 6.56
N ILE A 216 -22.53 -19.94 7.27
CA ILE A 216 -22.39 -19.81 8.74
C ILE A 216 -22.79 -21.08 9.47
N GLN A 217 -23.89 -21.73 9.06
CA GLN A 217 -24.32 -22.97 9.69
C GLN A 217 -23.28 -24.08 9.49
N LYS A 218 -22.75 -24.22 8.27
CA LYS A 218 -21.73 -25.23 7.95
C LYS A 218 -20.42 -24.99 8.69
N MET A 219 -20.00 -23.73 8.81
CA MET A 219 -18.83 -23.35 9.60
C MET A 219 -18.98 -23.75 11.07
N LYS A 220 -20.18 -23.63 11.65
CA LYS A 220 -20.45 -24.05 13.03
C LYS A 220 -20.45 -25.57 13.22
N GLU A 221 -20.68 -26.34 12.16
CA GLU A 221 -20.69 -27.80 12.19
C GLU A 221 -19.27 -28.40 12.15
N GLN A 222 -18.26 -27.62 11.75
CA GLN A 222 -16.88 -28.09 11.56
C GLN A 222 -15.90 -27.26 12.38
N ASN A 223 -14.85 -27.91 12.91
CA ASN A 223 -13.81 -27.22 13.68
C ASN A 223 -12.61 -26.88 12.79
N LYS A 224 -12.85 -26.05 11.77
CA LYS A 224 -11.83 -25.53 10.85
C LYS A 224 -11.59 -24.04 11.14
N GLU A 225 -10.33 -23.63 11.18
CA GLU A 225 -9.94 -22.26 11.54
C GLU A 225 -10.06 -21.29 10.36
N THR A 226 -9.73 -21.73 9.14
CA THR A 226 -9.77 -20.93 7.92
C THR A 226 -10.82 -21.46 6.94
N TRP A 227 -11.49 -20.56 6.23
CA TRP A 227 -12.56 -20.91 5.31
C TRP A 227 -12.44 -20.13 4.01
N ASN A 228 -12.54 -20.85 2.90
CA ASN A 228 -12.54 -20.31 1.55
C ASN A 228 -13.88 -20.58 0.87
N LEU A 229 -14.23 -19.78 -0.15
CA LEU A 229 -15.45 -20.00 -0.92
C LEU A 229 -15.53 -21.41 -1.55
N ASP A 230 -14.38 -21.99 -1.92
CA ASP A 230 -14.32 -23.29 -2.57
C ASP A 230 -14.52 -24.47 -1.60
N ASP A 231 -14.48 -24.22 -0.28
CA ASP A 231 -14.96 -25.19 0.73
C ASP A 231 -16.48 -25.43 0.63
N PHE A 232 -17.21 -24.61 -0.13
CA PHE A 232 -18.65 -24.68 -0.33
C PHE A 232 -19.02 -24.82 -1.81
N PRO A 233 -18.72 -25.96 -2.48
CA PRO A 233 -18.86 -26.10 -3.92
C PRO A 233 -20.29 -25.83 -4.44
N GLU A 234 -21.32 -26.17 -3.67
CA GLU A 234 -22.72 -25.87 -4.00
C GLU A 234 -23.04 -24.37 -3.97
N ILE A 235 -22.35 -23.61 -3.13
CA ILE A 235 -22.49 -22.16 -3.05
C ILE A 235 -21.61 -21.49 -4.09
N SER A 236 -20.34 -21.91 -4.24
CA SER A 236 -19.40 -21.41 -5.25
C SER A 236 -20.05 -21.48 -6.64
N LYS A 237 -20.67 -22.61 -7.00
CA LYS A 237 -21.43 -22.77 -8.25
C LYS A 237 -22.63 -21.81 -8.39
N LYS A 238 -23.35 -21.50 -7.31
CA LYS A 238 -24.51 -20.59 -7.34
C LYS A 238 -24.06 -19.14 -7.56
N VAL A 239 -22.95 -18.74 -6.97
CA VAL A 239 -22.45 -17.35 -7.04
C VAL A 239 -21.50 -17.11 -8.20
N GLU A 240 -21.11 -18.15 -8.95
CA GLU A 240 -20.25 -18.06 -10.12
C GLU A 240 -20.67 -16.96 -11.14
N PRO A 241 -21.96 -16.78 -11.48
CA PRO A 241 -22.37 -15.69 -12.38
C PRO A 241 -22.18 -14.28 -11.80
N LEU A 242 -21.96 -14.16 -10.50
CA LEU A 242 -21.67 -12.89 -9.81
C LEU A 242 -20.17 -12.64 -9.72
N LYS A 243 -19.30 -13.66 -9.79
CA LYS A 243 -17.85 -13.46 -9.95
C LYS A 243 -17.54 -12.84 -11.31
N ASN A 244 -18.19 -13.37 -12.34
CA ASN A 244 -17.97 -13.02 -13.73
C ASN A 244 -19.11 -12.15 -14.29
N ILE A 245 -19.42 -11.04 -13.63
CA ILE A 245 -20.42 -10.10 -14.13
C ILE A 245 -19.97 -9.60 -15.50
N ASP A 246 -20.79 -9.85 -16.52
CA ASP A 246 -20.57 -9.31 -17.85
C ASP A 246 -20.95 -7.82 -17.86
N TRP A 247 -19.95 -7.00 -17.54
CA TRP A 247 -20.06 -5.55 -17.55
C TRP A 247 -20.37 -5.02 -18.97
N LEU A 248 -19.98 -5.73 -20.03
CA LEU A 248 -20.18 -5.31 -21.43
C LEU A 248 -21.66 -5.36 -21.87
N ASN A 249 -22.44 -6.23 -21.24
CA ASN A 249 -23.88 -6.35 -21.48
C ASN A 249 -24.75 -5.53 -20.49
N SER A 250 -24.12 -4.72 -19.65
CA SER A 250 -24.84 -3.84 -18.71
C SER A 250 -25.52 -2.67 -19.42
N GLN A 251 -26.67 -2.24 -18.90
CA GLN A 251 -27.35 -1.06 -19.43
C GLN A 251 -26.60 0.21 -19.03
N LYS A 252 -26.15 0.94 -20.05
CA LYS A 252 -25.48 2.23 -19.90
C LYS A 252 -26.48 3.33 -19.53
N ILE A 253 -26.29 3.97 -18.38
CA ILE A 253 -27.08 5.13 -17.95
C ILE A 253 -26.71 6.35 -18.80
N SER A 254 -27.70 7.19 -19.13
CA SER A 254 -27.50 8.41 -19.92
C SER A 254 -26.41 9.32 -19.31
N GLY A 255 -25.51 9.80 -20.17
CA GLY A 255 -24.40 10.70 -19.81
C GLY A 255 -23.20 10.04 -19.13
N SER A 256 -23.19 8.70 -19.02
CA SER A 256 -21.95 7.94 -18.81
C SER A 256 -21.20 7.74 -20.13
N GLU A 257 -19.89 7.50 -20.03
CA GLU A 257 -18.98 7.30 -21.15
C GLU A 257 -18.56 5.83 -21.27
N SER A 258 -18.47 5.11 -20.16
CA SER A 258 -18.03 3.72 -20.07
C SER A 258 -18.99 2.87 -19.23
N LEU A 259 -19.05 1.56 -19.51
CA LEU A 259 -19.86 0.61 -18.72
C LEU A 259 -19.33 0.41 -17.30
N ILE A 260 -18.06 0.74 -17.09
CA ILE A 260 -17.39 0.74 -15.79
C ILE A 260 -17.28 2.15 -15.18
N ASP A 261 -18.07 3.11 -15.66
CA ASP A 261 -18.27 4.34 -14.88
C ASP A 261 -19.01 4.00 -13.57
N LEU A 262 -18.68 4.69 -12.48
CA LEU A 262 -19.19 4.39 -11.14
C LEU A 262 -20.73 4.25 -11.11
N VAL A 263 -21.46 5.18 -11.74
CA VAL A 263 -22.93 5.13 -11.81
C VAL A 263 -23.46 3.83 -12.45
N ASN A 264 -22.78 3.32 -13.48
CA ASN A 264 -23.18 2.09 -14.17
C ASN A 264 -22.83 0.86 -13.33
N ILE A 265 -21.67 0.86 -12.66
CA ILE A 265 -21.29 -0.21 -11.74
C ILE A 265 -22.36 -0.37 -10.64
N LEU A 266 -22.72 0.74 -10.00
CA LEU A 266 -23.75 0.76 -8.95
C LEU A 266 -25.10 0.25 -9.46
N ASN A 267 -25.51 0.68 -10.66
CA ASN A 267 -26.76 0.24 -11.27
C ASN A 267 -26.76 -1.23 -11.65
N THR A 268 -25.66 -1.74 -12.21
CA THR A 268 -25.54 -3.17 -12.52
C THR A 268 -25.68 -4.00 -11.25
N LEU A 269 -24.94 -3.68 -10.19
CA LEU A 269 -25.05 -4.40 -8.92
C LEU A 269 -26.45 -4.29 -8.30
N LYS A 270 -27.08 -3.10 -8.33
CA LYS A 270 -28.48 -2.95 -7.92
C LYS A 270 -29.41 -3.91 -8.67
N THR A 271 -29.28 -4.02 -10.00
CA THR A 271 -30.12 -4.95 -10.79
C THR A 271 -29.86 -6.42 -10.47
N LYS A 272 -28.73 -6.74 -9.81
CA LYS A 272 -28.39 -8.08 -9.31
C LYS A 272 -28.82 -8.32 -7.86
N GLY A 273 -29.45 -7.35 -7.19
CA GLY A 273 -29.98 -7.50 -5.83
C GLY A 273 -29.04 -7.00 -4.72
N TYR A 274 -28.07 -6.16 -5.06
CA TYR A 274 -27.27 -5.41 -4.08
C TYR A 274 -27.97 -4.10 -3.73
N ASN A 275 -28.72 -4.12 -2.61
CA ASN A 275 -29.64 -3.04 -2.24
C ASN A 275 -29.13 -2.20 -1.06
N ASN A 276 -28.13 -2.70 -0.33
CA ASN A 276 -27.61 -2.09 0.89
C ASN A 276 -26.14 -1.78 0.68
N TRP A 277 -25.80 -0.51 0.82
CA TRP A 277 -24.53 0.07 0.44
C TRP A 277 -23.87 0.72 1.65
N THR A 278 -22.58 0.49 1.80
CA THR A 278 -21.74 1.31 2.69
C THR A 278 -20.73 2.09 1.86
N ILE A 279 -20.60 3.39 2.11
CA ILE A 279 -19.78 4.30 1.30
C ILE A 279 -18.81 5.01 2.24
N THR A 280 -17.54 5.09 1.85
CA THR A 280 -16.55 5.89 2.57
C THR A 280 -17.02 7.35 2.67
N ASP A 281 -17.08 7.88 3.90
CA ASP A 281 -17.49 9.26 4.17
C ASP A 281 -16.31 10.24 4.01
N ALA A 282 -15.63 10.15 2.87
CA ALA A 282 -14.55 11.03 2.48
C ALA A 282 -15.07 12.12 1.56
N LEU A 283 -15.41 13.28 2.15
CA LEU A 283 -16.10 14.36 1.46
C LEU A 283 -15.42 14.80 0.16
N ARG A 284 -14.07 14.88 0.11
CA ARG A 284 -13.35 15.38 -1.06
C ARG A 284 -13.30 14.35 -2.17
N ASP A 285 -13.18 13.09 -1.81
CA ASP A 285 -13.25 11.92 -2.70
C ASP A 285 -14.64 11.84 -3.32
N ASN A 286 -15.68 11.97 -2.50
CA ASN A 286 -17.08 11.99 -2.97
C ASN A 286 -17.34 13.14 -3.96
N MET A 287 -16.73 14.30 -3.76
CA MET A 287 -16.78 15.38 -4.77
C MET A 287 -16.04 15.05 -6.06
N LEU A 288 -14.89 14.37 -5.98
CA LEU A 288 -14.16 13.90 -7.16
C LEU A 288 -15.03 12.93 -7.97
N TYR A 289 -15.69 11.96 -7.32
CA TYR A 289 -16.64 11.08 -8.00
C TYR A 289 -17.88 11.84 -8.53
N GLY A 290 -18.32 12.89 -7.84
CA GLY A 290 -19.35 13.79 -8.37
C GLY A 290 -18.94 14.44 -9.69
N SER A 291 -17.65 14.75 -9.87
CA SER A 291 -17.13 15.35 -11.12
C SER A 291 -17.18 14.39 -12.32
N SER A 292 -17.18 13.08 -12.10
CA SER A 292 -17.36 12.08 -13.17
C SER A 292 -18.83 11.94 -13.61
N TYR A 293 -19.76 12.63 -12.94
CA TYR A 293 -21.18 12.62 -13.25
C TYR A 293 -21.76 14.04 -13.19
N TRP A 294 -21.02 14.99 -13.77
CA TRP A 294 -21.31 16.41 -13.71
C TRP A 294 -22.61 16.76 -14.46
N LYS A 295 -23.51 17.49 -13.80
CA LYS A 295 -24.74 18.01 -14.44
C LYS A 295 -24.48 19.31 -15.23
N LYS A 296 -24.56 19.24 -16.55
CA LYS A 296 -24.46 20.42 -17.42
C LYS A 296 -25.74 21.28 -17.31
N ALA A 297 -25.63 22.54 -17.74
CA ALA A 297 -26.74 23.50 -17.71
C ALA A 297 -27.97 23.07 -18.55
N ASN A 298 -27.76 22.23 -19.56
CA ASN A 298 -28.83 21.65 -20.38
C ASN A 298 -29.51 20.44 -19.73
N GLY A 299 -29.04 20.00 -18.55
CA GLY A 299 -29.54 18.84 -17.82
C GLY A 299 -28.79 17.53 -18.08
N ASP A 300 -27.91 17.49 -19.09
CA ASP A 300 -27.13 16.29 -19.43
C ASP A 300 -26.03 16.02 -18.40
N ARG A 301 -25.58 14.76 -18.33
CA ARG A 301 -24.44 14.34 -17.50
C ARG A 301 -23.20 14.12 -18.35
N THR A 302 -22.01 14.34 -17.79
CA THR A 302 -20.74 14.02 -18.45
C THR A 302 -19.69 13.58 -17.44
N ALA A 303 -18.70 12.81 -17.92
CA ALA A 303 -17.48 12.51 -17.19
C ALA A 303 -16.24 13.26 -17.74
N ASN A 304 -16.34 13.93 -18.89
CA ASN A 304 -15.24 14.74 -19.48
C ASN A 304 -14.71 15.86 -18.56
N ASP A 305 -15.45 16.24 -17.53
CA ASP A 305 -15.03 17.24 -16.55
C ASP A 305 -14.45 16.58 -15.28
N PHE A 306 -14.09 15.28 -15.32
CA PHE A 306 -13.51 14.58 -14.19
C PHE A 306 -12.23 15.28 -13.71
N THR A 307 -12.27 15.83 -12.50
CA THR A 307 -11.17 16.63 -11.95
C THR A 307 -11.30 16.76 -10.44
N GLY A 308 -10.18 16.80 -9.72
CA GLY A 308 -10.18 17.14 -8.29
C GLY A 308 -10.37 18.62 -7.98
N LYS A 309 -10.57 19.47 -8.99
CA LYS A 309 -10.72 20.93 -8.83
C LYS A 309 -12.06 21.30 -8.19
N VAL A 310 -11.99 22.09 -7.13
CA VAL A 310 -13.17 22.63 -6.45
C VAL A 310 -13.09 24.15 -6.38
N GLU A 311 -14.13 24.84 -6.86
CA GLU A 311 -14.20 26.30 -6.87
C GLU A 311 -15.44 26.81 -6.11
N PRO A 312 -15.44 28.07 -5.63
CA PRO A 312 -16.60 28.65 -4.94
C PRO A 312 -17.90 28.64 -5.76
N LYS A 313 -17.81 28.62 -7.09
CA LYS A 313 -18.97 28.56 -7.99
C LYS A 313 -19.42 27.14 -8.32
N THR A 314 -18.55 26.14 -8.22
CA THR A 314 -18.84 24.76 -8.65
C THR A 314 -19.04 23.76 -7.51
N TYR A 315 -18.61 24.08 -6.28
CA TYR A 315 -18.61 23.11 -5.19
C TYR A 315 -19.98 22.48 -4.88
N ARG A 316 -21.07 23.25 -5.03
CA ARG A 316 -22.43 22.74 -4.83
C ARG A 316 -22.83 21.77 -5.92
N GLU A 317 -22.50 22.10 -7.17
CA GLU A 317 -22.80 21.27 -8.34
C GLU A 317 -22.10 19.92 -8.22
N LEU A 318 -20.85 19.89 -7.77
CA LEU A 318 -20.10 18.66 -7.51
C LEU A 318 -20.74 17.77 -6.45
N ILE A 319 -21.16 18.36 -5.32
CA ILE A 319 -21.83 17.63 -4.24
C ILE A 319 -23.20 17.12 -4.71
N ASP A 320 -23.97 17.96 -5.39
CA ASP A 320 -25.28 17.56 -5.93
C ASP A 320 -25.11 16.44 -6.98
N SER A 321 -24.11 16.54 -7.86
CA SER A 321 -23.76 15.49 -8.82
C SER A 321 -23.37 14.18 -8.15
N PHE A 322 -22.65 14.20 -7.02
CA PHE A 322 -22.38 12.99 -6.25
C PHE A 322 -23.67 12.39 -5.68
N THR A 323 -24.55 13.20 -5.09
CA THR A 323 -25.82 12.70 -4.56
C THR A 323 -26.71 12.10 -5.65
N ASP A 324 -26.71 12.73 -6.83
CA ASP A 324 -27.42 12.24 -8.01
C ASP A 324 -26.77 10.94 -8.54
N LEU A 325 -25.44 10.85 -8.57
CA LEU A 325 -24.72 9.64 -8.96
C LEU A 325 -25.14 8.44 -8.10
N ILE A 326 -25.18 8.62 -6.77
CA ILE A 326 -25.60 7.56 -5.85
C ILE A 326 -27.08 7.21 -6.09
N HIS A 327 -27.95 8.22 -6.24
CA HIS A 327 -29.37 7.97 -6.49
C HIS A 327 -29.62 7.25 -7.83
N ASP A 328 -29.01 7.73 -8.90
CA ASP A 328 -29.22 7.19 -10.25
C ASP A 328 -28.55 5.81 -10.40
N GLY A 329 -27.42 5.58 -9.70
CA GLY A 329 -26.75 4.28 -9.64
C GLY A 329 -27.47 3.27 -8.76
N THR A 330 -27.81 3.61 -7.52
CA THR A 330 -28.35 2.65 -6.53
C THR A 330 -29.87 2.60 -6.51
N GLY A 331 -30.56 3.64 -7.00
CA GLY A 331 -32.00 3.83 -6.82
C GLY A 331 -32.43 4.41 -5.48
N TYR A 332 -31.48 4.75 -4.60
CA TYR A 332 -31.75 5.23 -3.25
C TYR A 332 -31.11 6.60 -3.04
N TYR A 333 -31.82 7.48 -2.35
CA TYR A 333 -31.24 8.75 -1.95
C TYR A 333 -30.14 8.51 -0.91
N VAL A 334 -29.11 9.36 -0.92
CA VAL A 334 -28.03 9.34 0.08
C VAL A 334 -28.52 9.47 1.52
N THR A 335 -29.73 10.01 1.73
CA THR A 335 -30.38 10.15 3.03
C THR A 335 -31.22 8.94 3.45
N ASP A 336 -31.37 7.91 2.58
CA ASP A 336 -32.07 6.68 2.92
C ASP A 336 -31.15 5.74 3.70
N SER A 337 -31.09 5.92 5.03
CA SER A 337 -30.24 5.16 5.93
C SER A 337 -30.54 3.66 5.99
N ASN A 338 -31.64 3.18 5.39
CA ASN A 338 -31.88 1.74 5.29
C ASN A 338 -31.08 1.09 4.16
N HIS A 339 -30.70 1.88 3.15
CA HIS A 339 -30.04 1.39 1.94
C HIS A 339 -28.65 2.01 1.75
N ILE A 340 -28.40 3.23 2.22
CA ILE A 340 -27.13 3.95 2.07
C ILE A 340 -26.58 4.31 3.45
N ASN A 341 -25.38 3.82 3.78
CA ASN A 341 -24.66 4.15 4.99
C ASN A 341 -23.32 4.82 4.67
N PHE A 342 -23.02 5.95 5.32
CA PHE A 342 -21.72 6.60 5.22
C PHE A 342 -20.85 6.27 6.42
N LYS A 343 -19.60 5.83 6.19
CA LYS A 343 -18.65 5.43 7.24
C LYS A 343 -17.29 6.06 7.00
N GLY A 344 -16.75 6.71 8.03
CA GLY A 344 -15.39 7.29 8.00
C GLY A 344 -14.30 6.32 8.45
N ASP A 345 -14.65 5.27 9.20
CA ASP A 345 -13.74 4.23 9.66
C ASP A 345 -13.72 3.07 8.64
N GLY A 346 -12.58 2.87 7.98
CA GLY A 346 -12.37 1.81 6.99
C GLY A 346 -12.61 0.41 7.56
N LEU A 347 -12.21 0.16 8.82
CA LEU A 347 -12.42 -1.11 9.50
C LEU A 347 -13.91 -1.37 9.78
N GLU A 348 -14.68 -0.34 10.12
CA GLU A 348 -16.13 -0.49 10.28
C GLU A 348 -16.79 -0.81 8.94
N LEU A 349 -16.36 -0.15 7.86
CA LEU A 349 -16.86 -0.37 6.51
C LEU A 349 -16.56 -1.81 6.04
N LEU A 350 -15.31 -2.26 6.17
CA LEU A 350 -14.85 -3.63 5.91
C LEU A 350 -15.70 -4.65 6.66
N ASN A 351 -15.79 -4.52 7.99
CA ASN A 351 -16.51 -5.47 8.83
C ASN A 351 -18.00 -5.56 8.49
N ASN A 352 -18.64 -4.45 8.10
CA ASN A 352 -20.03 -4.48 7.66
C ASN A 352 -20.19 -5.27 6.36
N LEU A 353 -19.23 -5.16 5.43
CA LEU A 353 -19.26 -5.87 4.15
C LEU A 353 -19.07 -7.39 4.35
N ILE A 354 -18.01 -7.81 5.05
CA ILE A 354 -17.63 -9.23 5.14
C ILE A 354 -18.43 -10.06 6.14
N ASN A 355 -18.98 -9.43 7.19
CA ASN A 355 -19.74 -10.18 8.20
C ASN A 355 -21.01 -10.78 7.58
N LEU A 356 -21.02 -12.12 7.46
CA LEU A 356 -22.06 -12.89 6.80
C LEU A 356 -23.39 -12.87 7.58
N SER A 357 -23.38 -12.52 8.87
CA SER A 357 -24.60 -12.43 9.70
C SER A 357 -25.35 -11.11 9.54
N ARG A 358 -24.72 -10.13 8.90
CA ARG A 358 -25.20 -8.76 8.78
C ARG A 358 -25.76 -8.51 7.39
N SER A 359 -26.97 -7.96 7.29
CA SER A 359 -27.60 -7.67 5.98
C SER A 359 -27.53 -6.20 5.57
N ASP A 360 -26.97 -5.33 6.41
CA ASP A 360 -26.98 -3.87 6.28
C ASP A 360 -25.93 -3.31 5.33
N ALA A 361 -25.00 -4.14 4.86
CA ALA A 361 -24.09 -3.82 3.76
C ALA A 361 -23.88 -5.05 2.89
N ARG A 362 -24.21 -4.97 1.61
CA ARG A 362 -23.99 -6.04 0.62
C ARG A 362 -22.95 -5.65 -0.43
N ALA A 363 -22.81 -4.35 -0.65
CA ALA A 363 -21.79 -3.75 -1.48
C ALA A 363 -21.25 -2.48 -0.79
N ALA A 364 -20.06 -2.06 -1.19
CA ALA A 364 -19.41 -0.89 -0.65
C ALA A 364 -18.59 -0.12 -1.69
N ILE A 365 -18.43 1.18 -1.44
CA ILE A 365 -17.44 2.04 -2.11
C ILE A 365 -16.35 2.29 -1.08
N MET A 366 -15.15 1.76 -1.32
CA MET A 366 -14.05 1.74 -0.34
C MET A 366 -12.69 1.81 -1.01
N TYR A 367 -11.63 1.99 -0.22
CA TYR A 367 -10.28 1.95 -0.77
C TYR A 367 -9.86 0.53 -1.10
N ASN A 368 -8.96 0.38 -2.06
CA ASN A 368 -8.51 -0.92 -2.55
C ASN A 368 -7.87 -1.78 -1.44
N GLY A 369 -7.14 -1.19 -0.50
CA GLY A 369 -6.59 -1.95 0.63
C GLY A 369 -7.65 -2.55 1.54
N ASP A 370 -8.70 -1.78 1.90
CA ASP A 370 -9.82 -2.34 2.68
C ASP A 370 -10.54 -3.45 1.87
N ALA A 371 -10.57 -3.35 0.54
CA ALA A 371 -11.16 -4.38 -0.30
C ALA A 371 -10.29 -5.64 -0.42
N LEU A 372 -8.96 -5.50 -0.29
CA LEU A 372 -8.03 -6.62 -0.21
C LEU A 372 -8.25 -7.38 1.10
N ASP A 373 -8.37 -6.66 2.23
CA ASP A 373 -8.82 -7.23 3.50
C ASP A 373 -10.19 -7.89 3.40
N ALA A 374 -11.10 -7.33 2.61
CA ALA A 374 -12.42 -7.91 2.40
C ALA A 374 -12.37 -9.20 1.57
N TYR A 375 -11.37 -9.34 0.69
CA TYR A 375 -11.13 -10.51 -0.12
C TYR A 375 -10.53 -11.64 0.73
N TYR A 376 -9.55 -11.33 1.57
CA TYR A 376 -9.01 -12.20 2.64
C TYR A 376 -9.75 -11.98 3.97
N GLY A 377 -11.09 -12.05 3.92
CA GLY A 377 -11.95 -11.66 5.02
C GLY A 377 -11.86 -12.57 6.25
N ASN A 378 -11.40 -13.81 6.10
CA ASN A 378 -11.32 -14.77 7.20
C ASN A 378 -10.37 -14.26 8.31
N ASP A 379 -9.24 -13.68 7.95
CA ASP A 379 -8.23 -13.22 8.91
C ASP A 379 -8.71 -11.97 9.69
N ASN A 380 -9.52 -11.16 9.04
CA ASN A 380 -10.11 -9.95 9.61
C ASN A 380 -11.31 -10.26 10.54
N LEU A 381 -12.11 -11.28 10.22
CA LEU A 381 -13.29 -11.64 11.02
C LEU A 381 -13.53 -13.17 11.09
N PRO A 382 -12.66 -13.92 11.81
CA PRO A 382 -12.72 -15.37 11.86
C PRO A 382 -14.08 -15.90 12.33
N GLY A 383 -14.59 -16.92 11.63
CA GLY A 383 -15.89 -17.55 11.93
C GLY A 383 -17.13 -16.79 11.44
N TRP A 384 -16.95 -15.59 10.88
CA TRP A 384 -18.05 -14.75 10.35
C TRP A 384 -17.82 -14.25 8.92
N ALA A 385 -16.62 -14.46 8.37
CA ALA A 385 -16.22 -14.18 7.01
C ALA A 385 -15.48 -15.40 6.43
N ILE A 386 -15.37 -15.45 5.11
CA ILE A 386 -14.60 -16.46 4.38
C ILE A 386 -13.85 -15.77 3.23
N ASP A 387 -12.72 -16.34 2.84
CA ASP A 387 -11.89 -15.81 1.77
C ASP A 387 -12.50 -16.05 0.40
N GLY A 388 -12.19 -15.15 -0.53
CA GLY A 388 -12.72 -15.17 -1.89
C GLY A 388 -14.23 -14.90 -1.99
N SER A 389 -14.91 -14.53 -0.89
CA SER A 389 -16.35 -14.19 -0.89
C SER A 389 -16.65 -12.76 -1.34
N THR A 390 -15.64 -11.92 -1.44
CA THR A 390 -15.76 -10.54 -1.95
C THR A 390 -15.19 -10.45 -3.36
N ARG A 391 -15.80 -9.60 -4.19
CA ARG A 391 -15.25 -9.16 -5.47
C ARG A 391 -15.22 -7.65 -5.52
N SER A 392 -14.35 -7.10 -6.36
CA SER A 392 -14.23 -5.66 -6.52
C SER A 392 -14.17 -5.27 -7.99
N ILE A 393 -14.45 -4.00 -8.26
CA ILE A 393 -14.24 -3.39 -9.56
C ILE A 393 -13.77 -1.94 -9.40
N LYS A 394 -12.73 -1.58 -10.16
CA LYS A 394 -12.23 -0.20 -10.24
C LYS A 394 -13.11 0.59 -11.22
N PRO A 395 -13.68 1.74 -10.80
CA PRO A 395 -14.39 2.61 -11.73
C PRO A 395 -13.42 3.28 -12.70
N LYS A 396 -13.92 3.66 -13.89
CA LYS A 396 -13.07 4.34 -14.88
C LYS A 396 -12.49 5.66 -14.41
N HIS A 397 -13.28 6.45 -13.72
CA HIS A 397 -12.85 7.75 -13.22
C HIS A 397 -12.56 7.57 -11.74
N ASN A 398 -11.27 7.45 -11.39
CA ASN A 398 -10.82 7.01 -10.09
C ASN A 398 -9.92 8.05 -9.40
N LEU A 399 -9.81 7.91 -8.08
CA LEU A 399 -8.94 8.68 -7.22
C LEU A 399 -7.55 8.05 -7.18
N LEU A 400 -6.49 8.86 -7.26
CA LEU A 400 -5.20 8.49 -6.67
C LEU A 400 -4.97 9.34 -5.43
N LEU A 401 -5.04 8.71 -4.27
CA LEU A 401 -4.74 9.31 -2.98
C LEU A 401 -3.34 8.89 -2.55
N ILE A 402 -2.55 9.85 -2.06
CA ILE A 402 -1.26 9.55 -1.45
C ILE A 402 -1.23 10.17 -0.06
N ASP A 403 -1.05 9.32 0.94
CA ASP A 403 -0.75 9.73 2.30
C ASP A 403 0.76 9.67 2.53
N GLY A 404 1.26 10.59 3.34
CA GLY A 404 2.70 10.73 3.53
C GLY A 404 3.09 11.57 4.73
N LEU A 405 4.37 11.45 5.06
CA LEU A 405 5.01 12.12 6.17
C LEU A 405 5.16 13.62 5.91
N VAL A 406 4.75 14.41 6.90
CA VAL A 406 4.98 15.86 6.95
C VAL A 406 5.48 16.30 8.33
N PHE A 407 6.28 17.37 8.36
CA PHE A 407 6.79 17.97 9.61
C PHE A 407 6.28 19.39 9.82
N SER A 408 6.01 19.75 11.07
CA SER A 408 5.65 21.11 11.45
C SER A 408 6.80 22.09 11.21
N SER A 409 6.49 23.27 10.67
CA SER A 409 7.43 24.39 10.55
C SER A 409 7.93 24.94 11.88
N ASN A 410 7.27 24.60 12.99
CA ASN A 410 7.61 25.10 14.32
C ASN A 410 8.67 24.26 15.04
N ASN A 411 9.08 23.13 14.45
CA ASN A 411 10.08 22.28 15.05
C ASN A 411 11.50 22.85 14.86
N SER A 412 12.37 22.60 15.85
CA SER A 412 13.81 22.78 15.64
C SER A 412 14.35 21.77 14.62
N ASP A 413 15.46 22.10 13.97
CA ASP A 413 16.15 21.15 13.08
C ASP A 413 16.55 19.88 13.84
N GLU A 414 17.13 20.02 15.03
CA GLU A 414 17.52 18.88 15.89
C GLU A 414 16.35 17.92 16.20
N SER A 415 15.15 18.47 16.42
CA SER A 415 13.96 17.65 16.68
C SER A 415 13.60 16.85 15.43
N ASN A 416 13.49 17.51 14.28
CA ASN A 416 13.19 16.86 13.01
C ASN A 416 14.24 15.82 12.62
N ASP A 417 15.51 16.14 12.85
CA ASP A 417 16.63 15.27 12.51
C ASP A 417 16.53 13.95 13.32
N ARG A 418 16.24 14.03 14.61
CA ARG A 418 15.94 12.84 15.45
C ARG A 418 14.73 12.05 14.92
N TYR A 419 13.69 12.74 14.48
CA TYR A 419 12.48 12.09 13.99
C TYR A 419 12.71 11.33 12.70
N LEU A 420 13.43 11.96 11.77
CA LEU A 420 13.83 11.35 10.52
C LEU A 420 14.73 10.14 10.75
N GLN A 421 15.63 10.20 11.74
CA GLN A 421 16.47 9.06 12.07
C GLN A 421 15.63 7.85 12.52
N ASN A 422 14.64 8.05 13.40
CA ASN A 422 13.76 6.96 13.81
C ASN A 422 12.93 6.40 12.65
N LEU A 423 12.44 7.26 11.77
CA LEU A 423 11.66 6.84 10.61
C LEU A 423 12.52 6.09 9.59
N ALA A 424 13.80 6.46 9.44
CA ALA A 424 14.79 5.77 8.62
C ALA A 424 15.16 4.38 9.14
N GLU A 425 14.87 4.08 10.40
CA GLU A 425 15.12 2.79 11.04
C GLU A 425 13.83 1.96 11.22
N SER A 426 12.70 2.45 10.69
CA SER A 426 11.39 1.80 10.76
C SER A 426 10.76 1.71 9.37
N VAL A 427 9.67 2.42 9.11
CA VAL A 427 8.90 2.35 7.85
C VAL A 427 9.64 2.82 6.59
N TYR A 428 10.81 3.46 6.73
CA TYR A 428 11.68 3.88 5.63
C TYR A 428 13.09 3.26 5.71
N SER A 429 13.23 2.09 6.35
CA SER A 429 14.46 1.29 6.47
C SER A 429 15.23 1.13 5.15
N ASN A 430 14.52 0.92 4.04
CA ASN A 430 15.12 0.63 2.74
C ASN A 430 15.84 1.82 2.08
N PHE A 431 15.51 3.06 2.48
CA PHE A 431 16.05 4.28 1.84
C PHE A 431 17.58 4.35 1.85
N GLN A 432 18.22 3.85 2.91
CA GLN A 432 19.68 3.87 3.01
C GLN A 432 20.30 2.98 1.92
N ALA A 433 19.91 1.70 1.87
CA ALA A 433 20.51 0.73 0.95
C ALA A 433 20.20 1.08 -0.52
N GLU A 434 19.04 1.67 -0.77
CA GLU A 434 18.64 2.20 -2.07
C GLU A 434 19.48 3.41 -2.49
N PHE A 435 19.74 4.35 -1.58
CA PHE A 435 20.56 5.51 -1.86
C PHE A 435 22.04 5.14 -2.09
N GLU A 436 22.57 4.20 -1.31
CA GLU A 436 23.93 3.66 -1.48
C GLU A 436 24.10 3.07 -2.88
N LEU A 437 23.12 2.29 -3.36
CA LEU A 437 23.13 1.71 -4.71
C LEU A 437 23.16 2.80 -5.81
N LEU A 438 22.34 3.84 -5.68
CA LEU A 438 22.38 4.97 -6.60
C LEU A 438 23.79 5.59 -6.65
N LYS A 439 24.35 5.89 -5.48
CA LYS A 439 25.64 6.59 -5.37
C LYS A 439 26.78 5.78 -5.97
N ASP A 440 26.84 4.49 -5.67
CA ASP A 440 28.00 3.67 -5.99
C ASP A 440 27.97 3.11 -7.41
N GLN A 441 26.77 2.87 -7.96
CA GLN A 441 26.63 2.15 -9.22
C GLN A 441 25.95 2.95 -10.33
N LEU A 442 25.00 3.84 -10.00
CA LEU A 442 24.09 4.40 -11.00
C LEU A 442 24.19 5.92 -11.18
N TYR A 443 24.91 6.64 -10.31
CA TYR A 443 24.90 8.11 -10.30
C TYR A 443 25.22 8.72 -11.66
N ASN A 444 26.27 8.25 -12.33
CA ASN A 444 26.67 8.74 -13.65
C ASN A 444 25.64 8.41 -14.74
N GLU A 445 24.97 7.26 -14.66
CA GLU A 445 23.95 6.86 -15.64
C GLU A 445 22.68 7.70 -15.46
N VAL A 446 22.22 7.81 -14.22
CA VAL A 446 21.01 8.57 -13.83
C VAL A 446 21.18 10.07 -14.08
N GLU A 447 22.37 10.63 -13.83
CA GLU A 447 22.63 12.05 -14.05
C GLU A 447 22.60 12.43 -15.54
N ASN A 448 23.05 11.53 -16.41
CA ASN A 448 23.16 11.79 -17.84
C ASN A 448 21.85 11.50 -18.61
N ASP A 449 21.16 10.40 -18.28
CA ASP A 449 19.96 9.96 -19.00
C ASP A 449 19.05 9.08 -18.13
N PHE A 450 18.37 9.67 -17.14
CA PHE A 450 17.34 8.95 -16.37
C PHE A 450 16.24 8.43 -17.31
N ASN A 451 16.14 7.11 -17.39
CA ASN A 451 15.11 6.42 -18.15
C ASN A 451 14.54 5.23 -17.36
N THR A 452 13.41 4.69 -17.84
CA THR A 452 12.70 3.59 -17.19
C THR A 452 13.56 2.35 -17.02
N GLN A 453 14.48 2.04 -17.95
CA GLN A 453 15.32 0.85 -17.87
C GLN A 453 16.33 0.93 -16.71
N ILE A 454 16.87 2.12 -16.42
CA ILE A 454 17.76 2.32 -15.26
C ILE A 454 16.99 2.04 -13.96
N GLN A 455 15.77 2.59 -13.83
CA GLN A 455 14.93 2.33 -12.66
C GLN A 455 14.56 0.84 -12.54
N GLN A 456 14.23 0.18 -13.64
CA GLN A 456 13.95 -1.26 -13.66
C GLN A 456 15.16 -2.07 -13.18
N LYS A 457 16.37 -1.80 -13.70
CA LYS A 457 17.59 -2.48 -13.25
C LYS A 457 17.91 -2.23 -11.78
N PHE A 458 17.70 -1.00 -11.32
CA PHE A 458 17.83 -0.65 -9.90
C PHE A 458 16.89 -1.50 -9.03
N VAL A 459 15.61 -1.58 -9.39
CA VAL A 459 14.61 -2.38 -8.67
C VAL A 459 14.97 -3.87 -8.68
N GLU A 460 15.32 -4.44 -9.84
CA GLU A 460 15.70 -5.86 -9.92
C GLU A 460 16.93 -6.18 -9.07
N HIS A 461 17.91 -5.28 -9.01
CA HIS A 461 19.09 -5.47 -8.16
C HIS A 461 18.71 -5.49 -6.67
N ARG A 462 17.86 -4.55 -6.24
CA ARG A 462 17.39 -4.49 -4.85
C ARG A 462 16.53 -5.70 -4.48
N LEU A 463 15.60 -6.09 -5.35
CA LEU A 463 14.78 -7.29 -5.16
C LEU A 463 15.62 -8.56 -5.06
N ALA A 464 16.69 -8.70 -5.85
CA ALA A 464 17.58 -9.85 -5.76
C ALA A 464 18.34 -9.92 -4.43
N ASN A 465 18.76 -8.76 -3.88
CA ASN A 465 19.40 -8.71 -2.56
C ASN A 465 18.42 -9.04 -1.44
N LEU A 466 17.22 -8.44 -1.46
CA LEU A 466 16.16 -8.74 -0.48
C LEU A 466 15.71 -10.20 -0.55
N TRP A 467 15.62 -10.76 -1.76
CA TRP A 467 15.34 -12.18 -1.93
C TRP A 467 16.39 -13.06 -1.27
N GLU A 468 17.68 -12.76 -1.43
CA GLU A 468 18.77 -13.54 -0.81
C GLU A 468 18.71 -13.49 0.71
N GLU A 469 18.48 -12.31 1.27
CA GLU A 469 18.34 -12.09 2.72
C GLU A 469 17.13 -12.84 3.31
N ILE A 470 15.93 -12.56 2.78
CA ILE A 470 14.67 -13.13 3.28
C ILE A 470 14.60 -14.64 3.03
N LYS A 471 15.05 -15.13 1.85
CA LYS A 471 15.02 -16.56 1.53
C LYS A 471 15.94 -17.37 2.43
N LEU A 472 17.12 -16.84 2.75
CA LEU A 472 18.02 -17.51 3.70
C LEU A 472 17.35 -17.65 5.06
N GLN A 473 16.71 -16.59 5.55
CA GLN A 473 16.00 -16.63 6.83
C GLN A 473 14.81 -17.60 6.79
N ASN A 474 13.94 -17.53 5.77
CA ASN A 474 12.84 -18.49 5.58
C ASN A 474 13.34 -19.94 5.64
N TRP A 475 14.46 -20.25 4.99
CA TRP A 475 14.99 -21.60 4.93
C TRP A 475 15.67 -22.04 6.22
N VAL A 476 16.33 -21.13 6.94
CA VAL A 476 16.88 -21.42 8.27
C VAL A 476 15.77 -21.74 9.27
N ASP A 477 14.65 -21.03 9.19
CA ASP A 477 13.54 -21.18 10.14
C ASP A 477 12.66 -22.40 9.81
N ASN A 478 12.44 -22.68 8.52
CA ASN A 478 11.44 -23.67 8.09
C ASN A 478 12.03 -24.99 7.58
N LEU A 479 13.33 -25.07 7.28
CA LEU A 479 13.96 -26.33 6.88
C LEU A 479 14.69 -26.94 8.08
N GLU A 480 14.25 -28.13 8.51
CA GLU A 480 14.90 -28.92 9.57
C GLU A 480 16.24 -29.51 9.10
N LEU A 481 17.22 -28.65 8.82
CA LEU A 481 18.55 -29.01 8.37
C LEU A 481 19.52 -29.16 9.56
N PRO A 482 20.61 -29.95 9.42
CA PRO A 482 21.66 -30.02 10.43
C PRO A 482 22.23 -28.62 10.77
N GLU A 483 22.52 -28.35 12.05
CA GLU A 483 23.01 -27.03 12.50
C GLU A 483 24.27 -26.55 11.74
N ASN A 484 25.11 -27.47 11.28
CA ASN A 484 26.34 -27.16 10.55
C ASN A 484 26.12 -26.84 9.05
N SER A 485 24.88 -26.89 8.55
CA SER A 485 24.54 -26.65 7.14
C SER A 485 24.30 -25.18 6.79
N GLN A 486 24.29 -24.25 7.76
CA GLN A 486 23.99 -22.83 7.51
C GLN A 486 24.90 -22.19 6.46
N GLN A 487 26.20 -22.51 6.46
CA GLN A 487 27.14 -21.96 5.47
C GLN A 487 26.91 -22.52 4.06
N GLU A 488 26.56 -23.80 3.96
CA GLU A 488 26.23 -24.46 2.69
C GLU A 488 24.91 -23.92 2.13
N LEU A 489 23.92 -23.70 3.01
CA LEU A 489 22.64 -23.09 2.69
C LEU A 489 22.81 -21.66 2.18
N ALA A 490 23.59 -20.81 2.88
CA ALA A 490 23.90 -19.47 2.42
C ALA A 490 24.57 -19.49 1.04
N SER A 491 25.53 -20.40 0.81
CA SER A 491 26.19 -20.57 -0.49
C SER A 491 25.20 -20.99 -1.59
N LEU A 492 24.22 -21.83 -1.26
CA LEU A 492 23.17 -22.26 -2.18
C LEU A 492 22.21 -21.12 -2.52
N VAL A 493 21.79 -20.32 -1.53
CA VAL A 493 20.94 -19.14 -1.74
C VAL A 493 21.67 -18.12 -2.64
N THR A 494 22.95 -17.82 -2.38
CA THR A 494 23.75 -16.94 -3.25
C THR A 494 23.84 -17.47 -4.68
N LYS A 495 24.00 -18.80 -4.85
CA LYS A 495 24.00 -19.45 -6.17
C LYS A 495 22.67 -19.24 -6.90
N TYR A 496 21.53 -19.36 -6.21
CA TYR A 496 20.22 -19.10 -6.81
C TYR A 496 20.00 -17.62 -7.10
N ARG A 497 20.32 -16.73 -6.16
CA ARG A 497 20.29 -15.28 -6.36
C ARG A 497 21.03 -14.87 -7.63
N ALA A 498 22.22 -15.43 -7.89
CA ALA A 498 22.97 -15.13 -9.10
C ALA A 498 22.23 -15.51 -10.41
N LYS A 499 21.37 -16.53 -10.39
CA LYS A 499 20.58 -16.96 -11.55
C LYS A 499 19.35 -16.08 -11.78
N ILE A 500 18.73 -15.59 -10.71
CA ILE A 500 17.46 -14.85 -10.76
C ILE A 500 17.64 -13.34 -10.78
N ASP A 501 18.85 -12.81 -10.47
CA ASP A 501 19.14 -11.39 -10.48
C ASP A 501 19.08 -10.82 -11.91
N LEU A 502 17.92 -10.28 -12.27
CA LEU A 502 17.64 -9.72 -13.60
C LEU A 502 18.44 -8.44 -13.90
N SER A 503 19.10 -7.84 -12.91
CA SER A 503 19.96 -6.67 -13.13
C SER A 503 21.29 -7.05 -13.78
N LYS A 504 21.70 -8.33 -13.72
CA LYS A 504 23.00 -8.79 -14.19
C LYS A 504 23.08 -8.90 -15.72
N PRO A 505 24.23 -8.57 -16.33
CA PRO A 505 24.42 -8.70 -17.78
C PRO A 505 24.14 -10.09 -18.35
N GLU A 506 24.52 -11.15 -17.64
CA GLU A 506 24.27 -12.54 -18.04
C GLU A 506 22.78 -12.91 -18.10
N ASN A 507 21.92 -12.17 -17.38
CA ASN A 507 20.48 -12.38 -17.31
C ASN A 507 19.67 -11.40 -18.18
N GLN A 508 20.34 -10.62 -19.05
CA GLN A 508 19.69 -9.58 -19.87
C GLN A 508 18.54 -10.12 -20.75
N ASN A 509 18.64 -11.35 -21.27
CA ASN A 509 17.54 -11.96 -22.04
C ASN A 509 16.29 -12.20 -21.17
N TYR A 510 16.45 -12.61 -19.92
CA TYR A 510 15.33 -12.79 -19.00
C TYR A 510 14.74 -11.43 -18.60
N PHE A 511 15.58 -10.43 -18.36
CA PHE A 511 15.15 -9.05 -18.13
C PHE A 511 14.29 -8.53 -19.29
N ASP A 512 14.77 -8.65 -20.53
CA ASP A 512 14.08 -8.15 -21.72
C ASP A 512 12.74 -8.86 -21.93
N LYS A 513 12.69 -10.18 -21.71
CA LYS A 513 11.44 -10.96 -21.77
C LYS A 513 10.44 -10.51 -20.72
N PHE A 514 10.87 -10.39 -19.46
CA PHE A 514 10.00 -9.99 -18.35
C PHE A 514 9.36 -8.61 -18.59
N TYR A 515 10.18 -7.61 -18.93
CA TYR A 515 9.67 -6.26 -19.18
C TYR A 515 8.89 -6.14 -20.49
N SER A 516 9.15 -6.99 -21.48
CA SER A 516 8.31 -7.11 -22.68
C SER A 516 6.90 -7.59 -22.33
N LEU A 517 6.75 -8.59 -21.44
CA LEU A 517 5.44 -9.08 -20.98
C LEU A 517 4.67 -7.97 -20.24
N ARG A 518 5.33 -7.22 -19.37
CA ARG A 518 4.71 -6.08 -18.67
C ARG A 518 4.25 -4.99 -19.63
N ASN A 519 5.05 -4.67 -20.65
CA ASN A 519 4.66 -3.73 -21.69
C ASN A 519 3.46 -4.26 -22.51
N GLN A 520 3.43 -5.56 -22.84
CA GLN A 520 2.30 -6.18 -23.54
C GLN A 520 1.00 -6.12 -22.71
N HIS A 521 1.08 -6.32 -21.39
CA HIS A 521 -0.05 -6.13 -20.49
C HIS A 521 -0.54 -4.68 -20.48
N GLN A 522 0.37 -3.70 -20.41
CA GLN A 522 -0.02 -2.29 -20.48
C GLN A 522 -0.73 -1.97 -21.81
N LEU A 523 -0.26 -2.53 -22.93
CA LEU A 523 -0.93 -2.41 -24.23
C LEU A 523 -2.32 -3.08 -24.21
N PHE A 524 -2.48 -4.20 -23.53
CA PHE A 524 -3.79 -4.85 -23.33
C PHE A 524 -4.74 -3.95 -22.51
N LEU A 525 -4.28 -3.40 -21.38
CA LEU A 525 -5.06 -2.46 -20.56
C LEU A 525 -5.48 -1.20 -21.34
N ASN A 526 -4.65 -0.75 -22.28
CA ASN A 526 -4.96 0.38 -23.16
C ASN A 526 -5.87 0.01 -24.35
N GLY A 527 -6.19 -1.28 -24.53
CA GLY A 527 -6.98 -1.79 -25.65
C GLY A 527 -6.23 -1.78 -26.98
N GLU A 528 -4.91 -1.72 -26.95
CA GLU A 528 -4.01 -1.80 -28.11
C GLU A 528 -3.64 -3.25 -28.45
N ASN A 529 -3.79 -4.17 -27.48
CA ASN A 529 -3.63 -5.61 -27.65
C ASN A 529 -4.92 -6.33 -27.21
N PRO A 530 -5.51 -7.25 -28.02
CA PRO A 530 -6.73 -7.96 -27.63
C PRO A 530 -6.52 -9.05 -26.56
N ASN A 531 -5.29 -9.55 -26.42
CA ASN A 531 -4.97 -10.64 -25.50
C ASN A 531 -4.01 -10.16 -24.42
N ASP A 532 -4.29 -10.54 -23.19
CA ASP A 532 -3.35 -10.36 -22.09
C ASP A 532 -2.23 -11.43 -22.14
N VAL A 533 -1.24 -11.26 -21.29
CA VAL A 533 -0.11 -12.18 -21.08
C VAL A 533 -0.37 -13.11 -19.89
N ASP A 534 0.47 -14.13 -19.74
CA ASP A 534 0.47 -14.98 -18.56
C ASP A 534 0.76 -14.16 -17.29
N LEU A 535 -0.15 -14.23 -16.32
CA LEU A 535 -0.08 -13.43 -15.09
C LEU A 535 1.20 -13.74 -14.32
N SER A 536 1.50 -15.01 -14.07
CA SER A 536 2.65 -15.39 -13.25
C SER A 536 3.96 -14.89 -13.88
N GLN A 537 4.13 -15.04 -15.20
CA GLN A 537 5.33 -14.54 -15.88
C GLN A 537 5.41 -13.01 -15.91
N ARG A 538 4.28 -12.30 -16.02
CA ARG A 538 4.24 -10.83 -15.99
C ARG A 538 4.61 -10.28 -14.61
N ILE A 539 4.15 -10.94 -13.57
CA ILE A 539 4.32 -10.50 -12.18
C ILE A 539 5.71 -10.87 -11.69
N ASN A 540 6.07 -12.15 -11.77
CA ASN A 540 7.31 -12.69 -11.25
C ASN A 540 7.92 -13.70 -12.23
N TYR A 541 9.00 -13.32 -12.93
CA TYR A 541 9.65 -14.20 -13.91
C TYR A 541 10.54 -15.29 -13.27
N LEU A 542 10.81 -15.20 -11.97
CA LEU A 542 11.79 -16.08 -11.31
C LEU A 542 11.41 -17.58 -11.33
N PRO A 543 10.14 -17.98 -11.10
CA PRO A 543 9.72 -19.37 -11.26
C PRO A 543 10.03 -19.92 -12.66
N THR A 544 9.97 -19.10 -13.71
CA THR A 544 10.29 -19.54 -15.08
C THR A 544 11.78 -19.86 -15.22
N ILE A 545 12.65 -19.00 -14.69
CA ILE A 545 14.11 -19.21 -14.70
C ILE A 545 14.47 -20.47 -13.91
N LEU A 546 13.86 -20.64 -12.73
CA LEU A 546 14.12 -21.78 -11.86
C LEU A 546 13.55 -23.08 -12.44
N LYS A 547 12.41 -23.04 -13.13
CA LYS A 547 11.88 -24.17 -13.90
C LYS A 547 12.85 -24.63 -14.98
N GLU A 548 13.41 -23.71 -15.77
CA GLU A 548 14.44 -24.02 -16.78
C GLU A 548 15.69 -24.65 -16.13
N TYR A 549 16.12 -24.12 -14.98
CA TYR A 549 17.26 -24.68 -14.24
C TYR A 549 16.97 -26.09 -13.72
N LEU A 550 15.84 -26.32 -13.07
CA LEU A 550 15.47 -27.60 -12.48
C LEU A 550 15.31 -28.68 -13.56
N ALA A 551 14.61 -28.38 -14.65
CA ALA A 551 14.42 -29.32 -15.77
C ALA A 551 15.75 -29.71 -16.45
N THR A 552 16.74 -28.81 -16.49
CA THR A 552 18.03 -29.10 -17.14
C THR A 552 19.06 -29.72 -16.20
N SER A 553 19.10 -29.25 -14.95
CA SER A 553 20.19 -29.55 -14.02
C SER A 553 19.80 -30.53 -12.91
N LYS A 554 18.49 -30.73 -12.67
CA LYS A 554 17.95 -31.53 -11.55
C LYS A 554 16.96 -32.61 -12.00
N GLN A 555 16.97 -32.97 -13.28
CA GLN A 555 16.09 -33.99 -13.86
C GLN A 555 16.18 -35.36 -13.15
N ALA A 556 17.38 -35.76 -12.71
CA ALA A 556 17.58 -37.03 -12.02
C ALA A 556 16.79 -37.08 -10.70
N LEU A 557 16.91 -36.04 -9.88
CA LEU A 557 16.15 -35.89 -8.63
C LEU A 557 14.64 -35.86 -8.91
N ILE A 558 14.19 -35.08 -9.90
CA ILE A 558 12.78 -34.99 -10.29
C ILE A 558 12.21 -36.37 -10.65
N ASN A 559 12.95 -37.16 -11.42
CA ASN A 559 12.54 -38.52 -11.78
C ASN A 559 12.44 -39.43 -10.55
N GLN A 560 13.37 -39.33 -9.60
CA GLN A 560 13.33 -40.09 -8.36
C GLN A 560 12.13 -39.71 -7.49
N ILE A 561 11.85 -38.42 -7.33
CA ILE A 561 10.66 -37.90 -6.63
C ILE A 561 9.39 -38.46 -7.28
N LYS A 562 9.29 -38.34 -8.61
CA LYS A 562 8.15 -38.83 -9.39
C LYS A 562 7.91 -40.33 -9.18
N GLU A 563 8.96 -41.15 -9.26
CA GLU A 563 8.85 -42.59 -9.05
C GLU A 563 8.36 -42.94 -7.64
N GLN A 564 8.84 -42.22 -6.62
CA GLN A 564 8.41 -42.40 -5.23
C GLN A 564 6.96 -41.99 -5.01
N LEU A 565 6.50 -40.87 -5.59
CA LEU A 565 5.09 -40.45 -5.51
C LEU A 565 4.15 -41.49 -6.12
N ILE A 566 4.52 -42.04 -7.28
CA ILE A 566 3.71 -43.08 -7.94
C ILE A 566 3.65 -44.34 -7.06
N GLN A 567 4.76 -44.72 -6.41
CA GLN A 567 4.79 -45.86 -5.49
C GLN A 567 3.91 -45.61 -4.26
N LYS A 568 3.91 -44.39 -3.73
CA LYS A 568 3.16 -43.96 -2.54
C LYS A 568 1.76 -43.42 -2.82
N ALA A 569 1.27 -43.54 -4.06
CA ALA A 569 -0.02 -42.96 -4.47
C ALA A 569 -1.22 -43.40 -3.61
N ASN A 570 -1.16 -44.62 -3.03
CA ASN A 570 -2.21 -45.17 -2.16
C ASN A 570 -1.83 -45.14 -0.67
N ASP A 571 -0.65 -44.62 -0.33
CA ASP A 571 -0.17 -44.59 1.05
C ASP A 571 -0.69 -43.33 1.75
N GLN A 572 -0.97 -43.46 3.05
CA GLN A 572 -1.35 -42.31 3.87
C GLN A 572 -0.17 -41.37 4.14
N GLU A 573 1.07 -41.86 4.03
CA GLU A 573 2.29 -41.09 4.25
C GLU A 573 3.05 -40.93 2.93
N LYS A 574 2.99 -39.72 2.36
CA LYS A 574 3.59 -39.39 1.06
C LYS A 574 5.01 -38.82 1.15
N ALA A 575 5.59 -38.68 2.35
CA ALA A 575 6.95 -38.19 2.54
C ALA A 575 7.97 -39.05 1.78
N ILE A 576 8.89 -38.43 1.04
CA ILE A 576 9.84 -39.14 0.17
C ILE A 576 11.21 -39.22 0.84
N GLU A 577 11.78 -40.42 0.86
CA GLU A 577 13.14 -40.68 1.34
C GLU A 577 14.01 -41.13 0.17
N LEU A 578 15.13 -40.43 -0.06
CA LEU A 578 16.11 -40.76 -1.10
C LEU A 578 17.52 -40.84 -0.47
N ASP A 579 18.28 -41.87 -0.84
CA ASP A 579 19.64 -42.08 -0.35
C ASP A 579 20.68 -41.35 -1.22
N SER A 580 21.78 -40.91 -0.60
CA SER A 580 22.99 -40.41 -1.27
C SER A 580 22.80 -39.14 -2.12
N LEU A 581 22.01 -38.18 -1.64
CA LEU A 581 21.84 -36.88 -2.28
C LEU A 581 23.03 -35.94 -2.02
N ASP A 582 23.29 -35.05 -2.96
CA ASP A 582 24.12 -33.89 -2.67
C ASP A 582 23.36 -32.88 -1.78
N PHE A 583 24.05 -31.87 -1.27
CA PHE A 583 23.43 -30.91 -0.34
C PHE A 583 22.25 -30.15 -0.98
N GLU A 584 22.37 -29.74 -2.24
CA GLU A 584 21.31 -29.01 -2.93
C GLU A 584 20.09 -29.91 -3.16
N ASP A 585 20.31 -31.16 -3.57
CA ASP A 585 19.23 -32.13 -3.77
C ASP A 585 18.54 -32.47 -2.43
N THR A 586 19.29 -32.50 -1.33
CA THR A 586 18.75 -32.67 0.03
C THR A 586 17.82 -31.51 0.40
N VAL A 587 18.24 -30.27 0.13
CA VAL A 587 17.42 -29.07 0.37
C VAL A 587 16.15 -29.10 -0.49
N LEU A 588 16.29 -29.41 -1.79
CA LEU A 588 15.14 -29.50 -2.71
C LEU A 588 14.14 -30.58 -2.28
N LEU A 589 14.62 -31.76 -1.87
CA LEU A 589 13.76 -32.82 -1.35
C LEU A 589 13.05 -32.40 -0.05
N THR A 590 13.75 -31.70 0.83
CA THR A 590 13.18 -31.19 2.09
C THR A 590 12.06 -30.19 1.81
N ILE A 591 12.29 -29.21 0.92
CA ILE A 591 11.27 -28.26 0.46
C ILE A 591 10.05 -28.99 -0.11
N PHE A 592 10.29 -30.01 -0.93
CA PHE A 592 9.22 -30.79 -1.55
C PHE A 592 8.39 -31.57 -0.51
N ASN A 593 9.07 -32.20 0.45
CA ASN A 593 8.41 -32.96 1.52
C ASN A 593 7.57 -32.06 2.43
N ASN A 594 8.08 -30.88 2.80
CA ASN A 594 7.32 -29.90 3.58
C ASN A 594 6.04 -29.47 2.83
N PHE A 595 6.15 -29.21 1.52
CA PHE A 595 4.97 -28.87 0.71
C PHE A 595 3.93 -30.01 0.73
N ILE A 596 4.36 -31.26 0.53
CA ILE A 596 3.44 -32.41 0.53
C ILE A 596 2.82 -32.66 1.90
N SER A 597 3.53 -32.44 3.01
CA SER A 597 2.95 -32.64 4.34
C SER A 597 1.80 -31.68 4.61
N GLU A 598 1.86 -30.48 4.03
CA GLU A 598 0.80 -29.47 4.13
C GLU A 598 -0.28 -29.62 3.04
N ASN A 599 0.06 -30.26 1.91
CA ASN A 599 -0.78 -30.36 0.71
C ASN A 599 -0.89 -31.81 0.22
N SER A 600 -1.28 -32.74 1.10
CA SER A 600 -1.21 -34.18 0.83
C SER A 600 -1.91 -34.59 -0.47
N ASP A 601 -3.00 -33.94 -0.83
CA ASP A 601 -3.88 -34.37 -1.92
C ASP A 601 -3.56 -33.64 -3.25
N TYR A 602 -2.64 -32.67 -3.24
CA TYR A 602 -2.32 -31.85 -4.41
C TYR A 602 -1.88 -32.69 -5.63
N PHE A 603 -1.12 -33.75 -5.39
CA PHE A 603 -0.58 -34.56 -6.49
C PHE A 603 -1.54 -35.62 -7.04
N ASP A 604 -2.69 -35.84 -6.41
CA ASP A 604 -3.57 -36.98 -6.72
C ASP A 604 -4.18 -36.91 -8.12
N GLU A 605 -4.42 -35.69 -8.63
CA GLU A 605 -4.90 -35.49 -10.00
C GLU A 605 -3.82 -35.74 -11.06
N PHE A 606 -2.54 -35.52 -10.73
CA PHE A 606 -1.44 -35.63 -11.70
C PHE A 606 -0.86 -37.04 -11.80
N ILE A 607 -1.05 -37.90 -10.79
CA ILE A 607 -0.47 -39.26 -10.76
C ILE A 607 -0.87 -40.11 -11.98
N GLN A 608 -1.98 -39.78 -12.65
CA GLN A 608 -2.45 -40.50 -13.83
C GLN A 608 -1.67 -40.18 -15.11
N ASP A 609 -1.00 -39.02 -15.19
CA ASP A 609 -0.17 -38.61 -16.32
C ASP A 609 1.24 -38.26 -15.86
N SER A 610 2.20 -39.11 -16.25
CA SER A 610 3.60 -38.96 -15.85
C SER A 610 4.24 -37.63 -16.28
N ASN A 611 3.79 -37.02 -17.38
CA ASN A 611 4.35 -35.75 -17.86
C ASN A 611 3.74 -34.58 -17.08
N GLU A 612 2.45 -34.65 -16.77
CA GLU A 612 1.79 -33.64 -15.94
C GLU A 612 2.33 -33.68 -14.51
N LEU A 613 2.54 -34.87 -13.93
CA LEU A 613 3.16 -35.05 -12.62
C LEU A 613 4.58 -34.47 -12.58
N GLU A 614 5.38 -34.73 -13.61
CA GLU A 614 6.73 -34.15 -13.71
C GLU A 614 6.67 -32.62 -13.76
N SER A 615 5.82 -32.06 -14.61
CA SER A 615 5.63 -30.60 -14.71
C SER A 615 5.14 -30.00 -13.38
N ALA A 616 4.24 -30.68 -12.67
CA ALA A 616 3.75 -30.26 -11.36
C ALA A 616 4.88 -30.24 -10.32
N ILE A 617 5.71 -31.29 -10.23
CA ILE A 617 6.88 -31.33 -9.33
C ILE A 617 7.83 -30.17 -9.63
N VAL A 618 8.17 -29.94 -10.90
CA VAL A 618 9.06 -28.85 -11.29
C VAL A 618 8.46 -27.48 -10.95
N ASN A 619 7.16 -27.29 -11.19
CA ASN A 619 6.48 -26.04 -10.87
C ASN A 619 6.47 -25.75 -9.37
N ILE A 620 6.15 -26.75 -8.54
CA ILE A 620 6.18 -26.61 -7.07
C ILE A 620 7.58 -26.23 -6.60
N LEU A 621 8.61 -26.99 -6.99
CA LEU A 621 9.98 -26.69 -6.60
C LEU A 621 10.43 -25.30 -7.07
N ALA A 622 10.13 -24.95 -8.33
CA ALA A 622 10.50 -23.64 -8.88
C ALA A 622 9.84 -22.49 -8.11
N ARG A 623 8.55 -22.62 -7.76
CA ARG A 623 7.81 -21.61 -6.99
C ARG A 623 8.25 -21.55 -5.54
N SER A 624 8.48 -22.68 -4.87
CA SER A 624 8.96 -22.71 -3.48
C SER A 624 10.35 -22.09 -3.30
N ILE A 625 11.20 -22.19 -4.33
CA ILE A 625 12.48 -21.46 -4.35
C ILE A 625 12.23 -19.97 -4.66
N ALA A 626 11.42 -19.66 -5.68
CA ALA A 626 11.23 -18.30 -6.16
C ALA A 626 10.50 -17.38 -5.18
N PHE A 627 9.38 -17.83 -4.63
CA PHE A 627 8.50 -17.01 -3.79
C PHE A 627 9.04 -16.91 -2.38
N LEU A 628 8.99 -15.72 -1.81
CA LEU A 628 9.31 -15.45 -0.42
C LEU A 628 8.08 -15.66 0.45
N ASP A 629 8.26 -16.20 1.64
CA ASP A 629 7.24 -16.08 2.68
C ASP A 629 7.45 -14.73 3.37
N VAL A 630 6.51 -13.82 3.10
CA VAL A 630 6.48 -12.43 3.59
C VAL A 630 5.32 -12.20 4.57
N GLU A 631 4.75 -13.27 5.13
CA GLU A 631 3.70 -13.20 6.15
C GLU A 631 4.25 -13.55 7.54
N GLY A 632 5.34 -14.33 7.61
CA GLY A 632 5.96 -14.72 8.89
C GLY A 632 6.59 -13.58 9.68
N ASP A 633 6.03 -13.26 10.85
CA ASP A 633 6.51 -12.23 11.80
C ASP A 633 8.01 -12.33 12.11
N GLN A 634 8.55 -13.56 12.25
CA GLN A 634 9.96 -13.78 12.57
C GLN A 634 10.89 -13.47 11.39
N THR A 635 10.48 -13.83 10.17
CA THR A 635 11.28 -13.56 8.97
C THR A 635 11.36 -12.06 8.69
N LEU A 636 10.29 -11.31 8.96
CA LEU A 636 10.21 -9.88 8.67
C LEU A 636 10.58 -8.97 9.85
N ALA A 637 11.11 -9.50 10.94
CA ALA A 637 11.45 -8.71 12.13
C ALA A 637 12.40 -7.54 11.83
N ASP A 638 13.33 -7.72 10.89
CA ASP A 638 14.28 -6.69 10.45
C ASP A 638 13.79 -5.87 9.24
N HIS A 639 12.61 -6.19 8.71
CA HIS A 639 11.98 -5.55 7.55
C HIS A 639 10.67 -4.86 7.93
N LEU A 640 10.78 -3.86 8.81
CA LEU A 640 9.64 -3.14 9.38
C LEU A 640 8.77 -2.43 8.32
N ASP A 641 9.32 -2.08 7.17
CA ASP A 641 8.63 -1.56 6.00
C ASP A 641 7.68 -2.61 5.37
N ILE A 642 8.12 -3.87 5.28
CA ILE A 642 7.34 -4.99 4.73
C ILE A 642 6.29 -5.47 5.73
N ASN A 643 6.66 -5.69 6.99
CA ASN A 643 5.75 -6.07 8.08
C ASN A 643 4.55 -5.11 8.17
N ASN A 644 4.82 -3.82 7.96
CA ASN A 644 3.79 -2.79 7.97
C ASN A 644 2.74 -2.95 6.86
N PHE A 645 3.10 -3.55 5.71
CA PHE A 645 2.13 -3.89 4.69
C PHE A 645 1.14 -4.94 5.18
N SER A 646 1.58 -6.04 5.81
CA SER A 646 0.70 -7.11 6.29
C SER A 646 -0.36 -6.61 7.29
N TYR A 647 -0.10 -5.48 7.97
CA TYR A 647 -1.03 -4.85 8.89
C TYR A 647 -2.02 -3.88 8.22
N ILE A 648 -1.63 -3.19 7.14
CA ILE A 648 -2.40 -2.09 6.55
C ILE A 648 -3.03 -2.49 5.21
N ASN A 649 -2.38 -3.37 4.45
CA ASN A 649 -2.77 -3.84 3.12
C ASN A 649 -2.90 -2.74 2.06
N TYR A 650 -2.28 -1.57 2.29
CA TYR A 650 -2.30 -0.43 1.36
C TYR A 650 -1.06 -0.43 0.47
N VAL A 651 -1.14 0.20 -0.70
CA VAL A 651 -0.14 0.01 -1.76
C VAL A 651 1.12 0.83 -1.46
N PRO A 652 2.30 0.20 -1.27
CA PRO A 652 3.53 0.94 -1.01
C PRO A 652 3.86 1.94 -2.12
N THR A 653 4.40 3.08 -1.71
CA THR A 653 4.82 4.15 -2.64
C THR A 653 6.25 3.98 -3.14
N GLN A 654 7.07 3.24 -2.39
CA GLN A 654 8.41 2.79 -2.78
C GLN A 654 8.30 1.65 -3.78
N ASN A 655 9.10 1.70 -4.84
CA ASN A 655 8.99 0.78 -5.96
C ASN A 655 9.48 -0.64 -5.61
N VAL A 656 10.53 -0.73 -4.79
CA VAL A 656 11.06 -2.03 -4.33
C VAL A 656 10.04 -2.74 -3.44
N ASP A 657 9.50 -2.06 -2.42
CA ASP A 657 8.48 -2.62 -1.53
C ASP A 657 7.24 -3.05 -2.32
N TYR A 658 6.77 -2.19 -3.24
CA TYR A 658 5.62 -2.49 -4.10
C TYR A 658 5.80 -3.79 -4.89
N GLU A 659 6.96 -3.93 -5.53
CA GLU A 659 7.30 -5.10 -6.34
C GLU A 659 7.51 -6.36 -5.50
N LEU A 660 8.08 -6.22 -4.30
CA LEU A 660 8.29 -7.34 -3.40
C LEU A 660 6.95 -7.93 -2.96
N ILE A 661 6.00 -7.08 -2.53
CA ILE A 661 4.65 -7.50 -2.18
C ILE A 661 3.93 -8.11 -3.39
N LEU A 662 3.94 -7.42 -4.54
CA LEU A 662 3.27 -7.88 -5.77
C LEU A 662 3.73 -9.28 -6.20
N ARG A 663 5.03 -9.58 -6.06
CA ARG A 663 5.64 -10.82 -6.54
C ARG A 663 5.45 -12.01 -5.61
N ASN A 664 5.20 -11.77 -4.32
CA ASN A 664 5.30 -12.78 -3.27
C ASN A 664 4.06 -12.88 -2.37
N TYR A 665 3.47 -11.76 -1.94
CA TYR A 665 2.38 -11.77 -0.94
C TYR A 665 1.12 -12.47 -1.47
N PHE A 666 0.76 -12.22 -2.74
CA PHE A 666 -0.41 -12.84 -3.37
C PHE A 666 -0.04 -14.11 -4.13
N ALA A 667 0.93 -14.88 -3.64
CA ALA A 667 1.44 -16.04 -4.36
C ALA A 667 1.67 -17.25 -3.45
N SER A 668 1.22 -18.42 -3.90
CA SER A 668 1.50 -19.71 -3.23
C SER A 668 2.20 -20.69 -4.17
N PRO A 669 2.99 -21.65 -3.64
CA PRO A 669 3.60 -22.68 -4.47
C PRO A 669 2.59 -23.49 -5.29
N SER A 670 1.45 -23.85 -4.71
CA SER A 670 0.39 -24.64 -5.34
C SER A 670 -0.34 -23.86 -6.43
N GLU A 671 -0.87 -22.68 -6.09
CA GLU A 671 -1.81 -21.96 -6.95
C GLU A 671 -1.10 -20.95 -7.87
N GLY A 672 0.11 -20.52 -7.50
CA GLY A 672 0.78 -19.42 -8.17
C GLY A 672 0.22 -18.09 -7.67
N HIS A 673 0.04 -17.12 -8.57
CA HIS A 673 -0.42 -15.77 -8.23
C HIS A 673 -1.94 -15.68 -8.21
N ASP A 674 -2.51 -15.04 -7.19
CA ASP A 674 -3.94 -14.75 -7.10
C ASP A 674 -4.30 -13.55 -8.01
N PRO A 675 -5.03 -13.76 -9.13
CA PRO A 675 -5.39 -12.68 -10.05
C PRO A 675 -6.34 -11.64 -9.44
N GLU A 676 -7.21 -12.03 -8.53
CA GLU A 676 -8.24 -11.14 -7.96
C GLU A 676 -7.60 -10.19 -6.94
N ALA A 677 -6.76 -10.71 -6.05
CA ALA A 677 -6.01 -9.92 -5.10
C ALA A 677 -5.06 -8.92 -5.80
N ILE A 678 -4.35 -9.38 -6.83
CA ILE A 678 -3.47 -8.52 -7.64
C ILE A 678 -4.26 -7.43 -8.36
N GLY A 679 -5.44 -7.75 -8.91
CA GLY A 679 -6.32 -6.77 -9.55
C GLY A 679 -6.82 -5.68 -8.59
N ILE A 680 -7.00 -6.01 -7.31
CA ILE A 680 -7.31 -5.03 -6.24
C ILE A 680 -6.09 -4.17 -5.93
N TYR A 681 -4.94 -4.81 -5.72
CA TYR A 681 -3.70 -4.18 -5.28
C TYR A 681 -3.08 -3.24 -6.32
N GLU A 682 -3.05 -3.60 -7.60
CA GLU A 682 -2.38 -2.81 -8.64
C GLU A 682 -3.08 -1.46 -8.91
N ILE A 683 -2.36 -0.34 -8.75
CA ILE A 683 -2.85 1.00 -9.10
C ILE A 683 -2.18 1.44 -10.41
N ASN A 684 -2.85 1.21 -11.53
CA ASN A 684 -2.32 1.45 -12.88
C ASN A 684 -3.27 2.34 -13.70
N ASN A 685 -2.73 3.33 -14.40
CA ASN A 685 -3.49 4.07 -15.40
C ASN A 685 -3.68 3.23 -16.67
N SER A 686 -4.88 3.30 -17.23
CA SER A 686 -5.23 2.62 -18.48
C SER A 686 -6.33 3.38 -19.21
N LYS A 687 -6.76 2.85 -20.37
CA LYS A 687 -7.96 3.34 -21.05
C LYS A 687 -9.23 3.19 -20.19
N ASN A 688 -9.22 2.20 -19.31
CA ASN A 688 -10.36 1.79 -18.50
C ASN A 688 -10.32 2.35 -17.07
N VAL A 689 -9.18 2.85 -16.58
CA VAL A 689 -9.03 3.45 -15.26
C VAL A 689 -8.11 4.66 -15.37
N ILE A 690 -8.64 5.83 -15.06
CA ILE A 690 -7.98 7.13 -15.11
C ILE A 690 -7.98 7.68 -13.70
N HIS A 691 -6.79 7.94 -13.17
CA HIS A 691 -6.63 8.50 -11.84
C HIS A 691 -6.51 10.03 -11.88
N GLU A 692 -7.18 10.69 -10.95
CA GLU A 692 -7.06 12.14 -10.72
C GLU A 692 -6.69 12.45 -9.27
N ALA A 693 -5.94 13.52 -9.08
CA ALA A 693 -5.56 14.04 -7.77
C ALA A 693 -6.64 14.97 -7.20
N ILE A 694 -6.77 15.01 -5.88
CA ILE A 694 -7.61 16.00 -5.20
C ILE A 694 -6.87 17.34 -5.13
N MET A 695 -7.49 18.44 -5.57
CA MET A 695 -6.82 19.74 -5.51
C MET A 695 -7.00 20.42 -4.14
N PRO A 696 -5.95 21.11 -3.61
CA PRO A 696 -6.06 21.87 -2.38
C PRO A 696 -7.10 22.99 -2.50
N ILE A 697 -7.80 23.30 -1.41
CA ILE A 697 -8.69 24.46 -1.30
C ILE A 697 -8.41 25.27 -0.04
N ASN A 698 -8.79 26.54 -0.06
CA ASN A 698 -8.69 27.41 1.11
C ASN A 698 -9.77 27.10 2.16
N ASP A 699 -9.53 27.58 3.39
CA ASP A 699 -10.39 27.27 4.55
C ASP A 699 -11.82 27.79 4.40
N GLN A 700 -11.99 28.93 3.73
CA GLN A 700 -13.32 29.49 3.47
C GLN A 700 -14.13 28.55 2.57
N LEU A 701 -13.53 28.03 1.51
CA LEU A 701 -14.18 27.09 0.62
C LEU A 701 -14.39 25.75 1.31
N GLN A 702 -13.41 25.25 2.07
CA GLN A 702 -13.54 24.02 2.86
C GLN A 702 -14.73 24.08 3.82
N SER A 703 -14.92 25.21 4.52
CA SER A 703 -16.06 25.42 5.42
C SER A 703 -17.41 25.38 4.67
N LYS A 704 -17.49 26.02 3.50
CA LYS A 704 -18.70 26.00 2.65
C LYS A 704 -19.02 24.61 2.11
N VAL A 705 -17.99 23.90 1.66
CA VAL A 705 -18.06 22.53 1.15
C VAL A 705 -18.58 21.60 2.24
N THR A 706 -17.93 21.63 3.41
CA THR A 706 -18.30 20.81 4.58
C THR A 706 -19.76 21.05 4.96
N THR A 707 -20.15 22.30 5.17
CA THR A 707 -21.52 22.66 5.58
C THR A 707 -22.56 22.16 4.56
N TYR A 708 -22.31 22.33 3.27
CA TYR A 708 -23.26 21.92 2.24
C TYR A 708 -23.34 20.40 2.08
N TYR A 709 -22.21 19.70 2.12
CA TYR A 709 -22.16 18.25 2.04
C TYR A 709 -22.94 17.60 3.18
N PHE A 710 -22.69 18.02 4.43
CA PHE A 710 -23.43 17.51 5.59
C PHE A 710 -24.95 17.75 5.45
N ALA A 711 -25.34 18.93 4.96
CA ALA A 711 -26.75 19.24 4.72
C ALA A 711 -27.40 18.40 3.61
N LYS A 712 -26.60 17.77 2.73
CA LYS A 712 -27.07 16.94 1.61
C LYS A 712 -27.06 15.45 1.91
N THR A 713 -26.15 14.98 2.74
CA THR A 713 -25.96 13.55 3.02
C THR A 713 -26.51 13.10 4.36
N LYS A 714 -26.66 14.00 5.35
CA LYS A 714 -27.03 13.63 6.72
C LYS A 714 -28.29 14.30 7.27
N SER A 715 -28.95 15.18 6.51
CA SER A 715 -30.12 15.97 6.94
C SER A 715 -31.45 15.50 6.38
#